data_AF-A0A537WTD2-F1
#
_entry.id   AF-A0A537WTD2-F1
#
_cell.length_a   1.000
_cell.length_b   1.000
_cell.length_c   1.000
_cell.angle_alpha   90.00
_cell.angle_beta   90.00
_cell.angle_gamma   90.00
#
_symmetry.space_group_name_H-M   'P 1'
#
loop_
_entity.id
_entity.type
_entity.pdbx_description
1 polymer ?
#
loop_
_entity_poly.entity_id
_entity_poly.type
_entity_poly.pdbx_seq_one_letter_code
_entity_poly.pdbx_strand_id
1 'polypeptide(L)'
;MHVDVARFARRASVTVGVSALLALSLTAPSSWPSAGADVSHASIDGFAGLRLENVAGRVGLDFRQGAFRFGVSPDPAAMTGGGLCMLDYNNDGWLDLFVVNSYSQADVDRWQKHGALPRSALFRNTRGRFRNVTHASGAGLSVRGQGCVAADFNGDGYTDLFITADGQDKLLWNNGNGTFTEGARAAGISGYGWHTGAAVADVNGDGRPDLFVAGYTDVNLPVPGSAAGFPNNYAGVRDLLYLNMGRDKRGRSRFREVGVQAGLEAARFDHSLGAVFSDFDGDGRPDLYVANDGDPNRLYENVAWPGGAKADPAGLGFRFEERAASAGVADPNAGMGVAAADYSGDGRTDLFVSNSRGQGHAVYLGQSPTPAGPSFTDVRAGFATAFGHTFTGWGAAWTDLDLDTDLDLVLANGAIPITNLARNAEPIQVLENRTAEGHPSQFVDGSALLGVGNLPRVVGRGLAVGDFNNDGRIDIAINTIGGRLQLLRSTGAHGHWLEVRLARFSPGAVVTAVLPDGRKLTREVQAGSSYLSSQDPRVHFGLGEATSVSELIVRYPGGREVRRSNVPADGIVLFRRQPPNARVARASAVPRLPSSRSSGSESPYLIDGCTRADLHGHSVARVWDEAMLDAIRRDLPAPTTHARNLFHISAAMWDAWAAYDPKADGYFVTEKHKAADVQAAREAAISYAAYRLLLWRYSYGANLRVTFAELTRTLRSLCYRLDFTSTEGNSPAALGNRIAAAAIAYGRKDGSLERLHYADESYSPVNAPLVVGQPGTAMHDPTFWQPLALDQTVAQNGLAVPGKVQTFIGAQWGHVRGFALPPSKKGVPIDPGPPPIGTPEDAAYKQAAVGVIRMSSELDLANGSTIDIGLDALGNNPLGTNDGHGYTVNPLTG
;
A
#
# COMPACT_ATOMS: atom_id res chain seq x y z
N MET A 1 -33.03 3.01 -29.62
CA MET A 1 -33.77 4.24 -29.95
C MET A 1 -32.81 5.14 -30.74
N HIS A 2 -33.09 5.37 -32.03
CA HIS A 2 -32.29 6.17 -32.97
C HIS A 2 -32.74 7.64 -32.97
N VAL A 3 -31.81 8.60 -33.03
CA VAL A 3 -31.75 9.86 -33.83
C VAL A 3 -30.33 10.43 -33.56
N ASP A 4 -29.36 10.52 -34.48
CA ASP A 4 -29.14 11.23 -35.77
C ASP A 4 -28.66 12.71 -35.65
N VAL A 5 -27.66 13.02 -36.47
CA VAL A 5 -26.68 14.14 -36.41
C VAL A 5 -27.05 15.24 -37.42
N ALA A 6 -26.89 16.54 -37.07
CA ALA A 6 -26.12 17.53 -37.87
C ALA A 6 -26.41 19.03 -37.57
N ARG A 7 -25.29 19.77 -37.41
CA ARG A 7 -24.94 21.14 -37.88
C ARG A 7 -25.79 22.36 -37.48
N PHE A 8 -25.12 23.37 -36.90
CA PHE A 8 -24.82 24.66 -37.58
C PHE A 8 -23.72 25.45 -36.84
N ALA A 9 -22.81 26.05 -37.61
CA ALA A 9 -21.75 26.95 -37.16
C ALA A 9 -22.06 28.39 -37.61
N ARG A 10 -21.69 29.41 -36.82
CA ARG A 10 -21.26 30.73 -37.32
C ARG A 10 -20.58 31.60 -36.24
N ARG A 11 -19.32 31.90 -36.56
CA ARG A 11 -18.40 33.02 -36.24
C ARG A 11 -18.94 34.23 -35.45
N ALA A 12 -18.09 34.70 -34.53
CA ALA A 12 -17.75 36.12 -34.39
C ALA A 12 -16.29 36.27 -33.91
N SER A 13 -15.49 37.02 -34.66
CA SER A 13 -14.11 37.41 -34.35
C SER A 13 -14.11 38.81 -33.73
N VAL A 14 -13.26 39.08 -32.75
CA VAL A 14 -12.83 40.45 -32.40
C VAL A 14 -11.33 40.44 -32.10
N THR A 15 -10.63 41.33 -32.79
CA THR A 15 -9.18 41.60 -32.71
C THR A 15 -9.01 42.98 -32.07
N VAL A 16 -8.16 43.11 -31.05
CA VAL A 16 -7.47 44.35 -30.60
C VAL A 16 -6.24 43.86 -29.83
N GLY A 17 -4.99 44.28 -29.96
CA GLY A 17 -4.35 45.45 -30.56
C GLY A 17 -3.17 45.81 -29.63
N VAL A 18 -1.93 45.67 -30.10
CA VAL A 18 -0.67 45.90 -29.34
C VAL A 18 -0.20 47.35 -29.48
N SER A 19 0.24 47.97 -28.39
CA SER A 19 1.14 49.16 -28.25
C SER A 19 1.25 49.48 -26.74
N ALA A 20 2.32 49.96 -26.09
CA ALA A 20 3.66 50.43 -26.46
C ALA A 20 4.56 50.46 -25.18
N LEU A 21 5.86 50.67 -25.40
CA LEU A 21 6.95 50.80 -24.41
C LEU A 21 6.76 51.92 -23.36
N LEU A 22 7.38 51.73 -22.18
CA LEU A 22 8.04 52.80 -21.44
C LEU A 22 9.29 52.29 -20.72
N ALA A 23 10.43 52.92 -21.05
CA ALA A 23 11.71 52.77 -20.37
C ALA A 23 11.85 53.87 -19.31
N LEU A 24 12.44 53.53 -18.16
CA LEU A 24 13.00 54.49 -17.21
C LEU A 24 14.26 53.89 -16.59
N SER A 25 15.40 54.44 -17.02
CA SER A 25 16.72 54.34 -16.40
C SER A 25 16.82 55.28 -15.20
N LEU A 26 17.61 54.94 -14.17
CA LEU A 26 18.66 55.79 -13.59
C LEU A 26 19.33 55.13 -12.35
N THR A 27 20.61 54.80 -12.53
CA THR A 27 21.79 55.03 -11.66
C THR A 27 21.92 54.36 -10.28
N ALA A 28 22.97 53.55 -10.15
CA ALA A 28 23.62 53.19 -8.89
C ALA A 28 25.02 53.85 -8.80
N PRO A 29 25.47 54.34 -7.62
CA PRO A 29 26.81 54.88 -7.41
C PRO A 29 27.82 53.81 -7.00
N SER A 30 29.10 54.14 -7.17
CA SER A 30 30.29 53.30 -7.15
C SER A 30 31.08 53.31 -5.82
N SER A 31 31.88 52.23 -5.60
CA SER A 31 33.23 52.18 -4.97
C SER A 31 33.32 52.12 -3.41
N TRP A 32 34.19 51.39 -2.67
CA TRP A 32 35.56 50.75 -2.70
C TRP A 32 35.64 49.65 -1.56
N PRO A 33 36.78 49.00 -1.17
CA PRO A 33 38.02 48.57 -1.87
C PRO A 33 38.36 47.07 -1.70
N SER A 34 39.40 46.64 -2.42
CA SER A 34 40.10 45.35 -2.41
C SER A 34 41.02 45.12 -1.20
N ALA A 35 41.11 43.86 -0.75
CA ALA A 35 42.25 43.30 -0.01
C ALA A 35 42.48 41.87 -0.49
N GLY A 36 43.70 41.59 -0.97
CA GLY A 36 44.10 40.29 -1.51
C GLY A 36 44.59 39.32 -0.44
N ALA A 37 44.35 38.05 -0.69
CA ALA A 37 45.17 36.93 -0.26
C ALA A 37 45.07 35.86 -1.36
N ASP A 38 46.18 35.63 -2.07
CA ASP A 38 46.35 34.51 -2.99
C ASP A 38 46.21 33.19 -2.21
N VAL A 39 45.05 32.55 -2.34
CA VAL A 39 44.91 31.12 -2.15
C VAL A 39 44.76 30.55 -3.55
N SER A 40 45.63 29.60 -3.89
CA SER A 40 45.58 28.88 -5.16
C SER A 40 44.19 28.26 -5.36
N HIS A 41 43.37 28.90 -6.18
CA HIS A 41 42.13 28.34 -6.70
C HIS A 41 42.48 27.16 -7.62
N ALA A 42 42.51 25.96 -7.06
CA ALA A 42 42.09 24.80 -7.83
C ALA A 42 40.59 25.00 -8.11
N SER A 43 40.23 25.22 -9.36
CA SER A 43 38.84 25.24 -9.81
C SER A 43 38.25 23.85 -9.59
N ILE A 44 37.46 23.66 -8.53
CA ILE A 44 36.54 22.51 -8.46
C ILE A 44 35.38 22.90 -9.37
N ASP A 45 35.47 22.54 -10.64
CA ASP A 45 34.44 22.81 -11.64
C ASP A 45 33.29 21.78 -11.55
N GLY A 46 32.87 21.34 -10.36
CA GLY A 46 31.74 20.40 -10.15
C GLY A 46 31.64 19.23 -11.14
N PHE A 47 30.46 19.00 -11.71
CA PHE A 47 30.13 18.05 -12.79
C PHE A 47 31.02 18.13 -14.06
N ALA A 48 32.03 18.99 -14.10
CA ALA A 48 33.04 19.00 -15.15
C ALA A 48 33.76 17.65 -15.28
N GLY A 49 33.49 16.98 -16.41
CA GLY A 49 34.10 15.70 -16.74
C GLY A 49 33.17 14.52 -16.50
N LEU A 50 32.15 14.68 -15.65
CA LEU A 50 31.09 13.67 -15.45
C LEU A 50 30.28 13.50 -16.74
N ARG A 51 30.02 12.25 -17.12
CA ARG A 51 29.17 11.89 -18.27
C ARG A 51 28.24 10.75 -17.90
N LEU A 52 26.99 10.87 -18.33
CA LEU A 52 25.99 9.81 -18.24
C LEU A 52 25.71 9.22 -19.62
N GLU A 53 26.00 7.93 -19.80
CA GLU A 53 25.79 7.24 -21.07
C GLU A 53 24.79 6.09 -20.92
N ASN A 54 23.76 6.02 -21.78
CA ASN A 54 22.86 4.88 -21.75
C ASN A 54 23.56 3.60 -22.23
N VAL A 55 23.72 2.64 -21.32
CA VAL A 55 24.39 1.35 -21.54
C VAL A 55 23.43 0.17 -21.59
N ALA A 56 22.13 0.33 -21.32
CA ALA A 56 21.19 -0.77 -21.09
C ALA A 56 21.31 -1.91 -22.12
N GLY A 57 21.22 -1.59 -23.41
CA GLY A 57 21.37 -2.59 -24.48
C GLY A 57 22.77 -3.22 -24.58
N ARG A 58 23.84 -2.47 -24.31
CA ARG A 58 25.24 -2.94 -24.36
C ARG A 58 25.58 -3.90 -23.22
N VAL A 59 24.92 -3.74 -22.07
CA VAL A 59 25.12 -4.61 -20.90
C VAL A 59 24.13 -5.76 -20.83
N GLY A 60 23.19 -5.91 -21.78
CA GLY A 60 22.27 -7.06 -21.83
C GLY A 60 20.90 -6.84 -21.20
N LEU A 61 20.54 -5.60 -20.86
CA LEU A 61 19.20 -5.22 -20.42
C LEU A 61 18.27 -5.01 -21.62
N ASP A 62 17.74 -6.11 -22.17
CA ASP A 62 16.70 -6.08 -23.20
C ASP A 62 15.31 -6.22 -22.55
N PHE A 63 14.79 -5.10 -22.05
CA PHE A 63 13.43 -5.01 -21.51
C PHE A 63 12.66 -3.89 -22.20
N ARG A 64 11.39 -4.17 -22.50
CA ARG A 64 10.43 -3.19 -22.97
C ARG A 64 9.13 -3.33 -22.18
N GLN A 65 8.66 -2.21 -21.65
CA GLN A 65 7.44 -2.19 -20.84
C GLN A 65 6.21 -2.45 -21.74
N GLY A 66 5.24 -3.19 -21.21
CA GLY A 66 4.12 -3.75 -21.97
C GLY A 66 2.91 -2.85 -22.18
N ALA A 67 2.79 -1.75 -21.42
CA ALA A 67 1.74 -0.76 -21.61
C ALA A 67 1.90 -0.05 -22.95
N PHE A 68 0.76 0.20 -23.61
CA PHE A 68 0.66 0.91 -24.89
C PHE A 68 1.51 0.32 -26.02
N ARG A 69 1.74 -1.00 -26.00
CA ARG A 69 2.51 -1.68 -27.04
C ARG A 69 1.80 -1.65 -28.39
N PHE A 70 0.47 -1.62 -28.39
CA PHE A 70 -0.37 -1.64 -29.60
C PHE A 70 -1.16 -0.33 -29.82
N GLY A 71 -0.71 0.76 -29.20
CA GLY A 71 -1.37 2.06 -29.21
C GLY A 71 -1.69 2.54 -27.80
N VAL A 72 -1.80 3.86 -27.63
CA VAL A 72 -2.12 4.46 -26.33
C VAL A 72 -3.64 4.34 -26.09
N SER A 73 -4.02 3.93 -24.89
CA SER A 73 -5.41 3.88 -24.43
C SER A 73 -5.59 4.78 -23.20
N PRO A 74 -6.81 5.22 -22.86
CA PRO A 74 -7.08 6.03 -21.68
C PRO A 74 -7.09 5.19 -20.39
N ASP A 75 -6.18 4.21 -20.26
CA ASP A 75 -6.14 3.27 -19.14
C ASP A 75 -5.21 3.81 -18.03
N PRO A 76 -5.75 4.30 -16.89
CA PRO A 76 -4.94 4.97 -15.88
C PRO A 76 -3.89 4.06 -15.22
N ALA A 77 -4.23 2.79 -14.96
CA ALA A 77 -3.29 1.84 -14.34
C ALA A 77 -2.14 1.42 -15.27
N ALA A 78 -2.32 1.59 -16.58
CA ALA A 78 -1.23 1.48 -17.54
C ALA A 78 -0.40 2.78 -17.63
N MET A 79 -0.98 3.95 -17.33
CA MET A 79 -0.29 5.25 -17.34
C MET A 79 0.58 5.50 -16.10
N THR A 80 0.19 5.00 -14.93
CA THR A 80 1.00 5.08 -13.70
C THR A 80 2.30 4.32 -13.83
N GLY A 81 2.28 3.13 -14.45
CA GLY A 81 3.48 2.39 -14.81
C GLY A 81 4.17 1.66 -13.68
N GLY A 82 5.40 1.23 -13.94
CA GLY A 82 6.15 0.29 -13.11
C GLY A 82 7.38 0.90 -12.44
N GLY A 83 7.63 0.51 -11.20
CA GLY A 83 8.90 0.67 -10.49
C GLY A 83 9.99 -0.33 -10.91
N LEU A 84 11.13 -0.25 -10.23
CA LEU A 84 12.23 -1.21 -10.33
C LEU A 84 12.97 -1.37 -9.00
N CYS A 85 13.59 -2.52 -8.79
CA CYS A 85 14.32 -2.85 -7.57
C CYS A 85 15.73 -3.29 -7.91
N MET A 86 16.71 -2.62 -7.31
CA MET A 86 18.09 -3.07 -7.29
C MET A 86 18.31 -3.99 -6.08
N LEU A 87 18.91 -5.16 -6.29
CA LEU A 87 19.13 -6.15 -5.24
C LEU A 87 20.25 -7.10 -5.61
N ASP A 88 20.99 -7.64 -4.64
CA ASP A 88 21.83 -8.82 -4.85
C ASP A 88 21.01 -10.06 -4.44
N TYR A 89 20.28 -10.66 -5.39
CA TYR A 89 19.32 -11.72 -5.04
C TYR A 89 20.01 -13.06 -4.75
N ASN A 90 21.25 -13.23 -5.20
CA ASN A 90 21.98 -14.50 -5.10
C ASN A 90 23.22 -14.41 -4.18
N ASN A 91 23.44 -13.25 -3.56
CA ASN A 91 24.54 -12.94 -2.66
C ASN A 91 25.94 -13.09 -3.31
N ASP A 92 26.07 -12.81 -4.62
CA ASP A 92 27.36 -12.85 -5.33
C ASP A 92 28.11 -11.51 -5.36
N GLY A 93 27.55 -10.49 -4.73
CA GLY A 93 28.15 -9.16 -4.58
C GLY A 93 27.97 -8.25 -5.80
N TRP A 94 27.17 -8.66 -6.78
CA TRP A 94 26.80 -7.82 -7.93
C TRP A 94 25.34 -7.43 -7.84
N LEU A 95 25.05 -6.15 -8.09
CA LEU A 95 23.70 -5.64 -8.04
C LEU A 95 22.90 -6.13 -9.25
N ASP A 96 21.91 -6.99 -9.01
CA ASP A 96 20.92 -7.44 -9.97
C ASP A 96 19.78 -6.43 -10.11
N LEU A 97 18.94 -6.61 -11.12
CA LEU A 97 17.85 -5.69 -11.42
C LEU A 97 16.54 -6.42 -11.67
N PHE A 98 15.53 -6.11 -10.85
CA PHE A 98 14.15 -6.51 -11.06
C PHE A 98 13.32 -5.34 -11.60
N VAL A 99 12.59 -5.55 -12.69
CA VAL A 99 11.80 -4.51 -13.36
C VAL A 99 10.34 -4.92 -13.40
N VAL A 100 9.47 -4.06 -12.85
CA VAL A 100 8.02 -4.28 -12.84
C VAL A 100 7.44 -3.99 -14.22
N ASN A 101 6.58 -4.89 -14.70
CA ASN A 101 5.88 -4.73 -15.96
C ASN A 101 4.37 -4.60 -15.75
N SER A 102 3.71 -4.01 -16.73
CA SER A 102 2.26 -3.82 -16.75
C SER A 102 1.74 -3.84 -18.18
N TYR A 103 0.42 -3.76 -18.33
CA TYR A 103 -0.28 -3.74 -19.60
C TYR A 103 -1.60 -2.96 -19.49
N SER A 104 -2.07 -2.48 -20.64
CA SER A 104 -3.42 -1.94 -20.77
C SER A 104 -4.44 -3.06 -20.85
N GLN A 105 -5.58 -2.90 -20.17
CA GLN A 105 -6.71 -3.83 -20.26
C GLN A 105 -7.19 -3.99 -21.70
N ALA A 106 -7.19 -2.91 -22.47
CA ALA A 106 -7.61 -2.92 -23.88
C ALA A 106 -6.69 -3.78 -24.79
N ASP A 107 -5.48 -4.10 -24.32
CA ASP A 107 -4.48 -4.84 -25.08
C ASP A 107 -4.39 -6.34 -24.70
N VAL A 108 -5.17 -6.81 -23.71
CA VAL A 108 -5.09 -8.19 -23.19
C VAL A 108 -5.26 -9.23 -24.29
N ASP A 109 -6.31 -9.12 -25.12
CA ASP A 109 -6.56 -10.08 -26.21
C ASP A 109 -5.44 -10.08 -27.24
N ARG A 110 -4.84 -8.92 -27.50
CA ARG A 110 -3.72 -8.78 -28.45
C ARG A 110 -2.48 -9.45 -27.89
N TRP A 111 -2.17 -9.22 -26.62
CA TRP A 111 -1.07 -9.91 -25.94
C TRP A 111 -1.23 -11.42 -25.94
N GLN A 112 -2.44 -11.93 -25.67
CA GLN A 112 -2.73 -13.36 -25.73
C GLN A 112 -2.55 -13.94 -27.14
N LYS A 113 -2.99 -13.23 -28.18
CA LYS A 113 -2.72 -13.61 -29.58
C LYS A 113 -1.22 -13.64 -29.91
N HIS A 114 -0.42 -12.81 -29.24
CA HIS A 114 1.04 -12.80 -29.33
C HIS A 114 1.74 -13.75 -28.32
N GLY A 115 0.97 -14.63 -27.65
CA GLY A 115 1.47 -15.75 -26.86
C GLY A 115 1.32 -15.60 -25.35
N ALA A 116 1.52 -14.40 -24.79
CA ALA A 116 1.42 -14.17 -23.35
C ALA A 116 1.28 -12.68 -23.00
N LEU A 117 0.72 -12.42 -21.80
CA LEU A 117 0.77 -11.10 -21.18
C LEU A 117 2.23 -10.70 -20.84
N PRO A 118 2.54 -9.39 -20.85
CA PRO A 118 3.84 -8.88 -20.39
C PRO A 118 4.16 -9.37 -18.98
N ARG A 119 5.45 -9.61 -18.74
CA ARG A 119 5.95 -10.10 -17.46
C ARG A 119 6.95 -9.14 -16.86
N SER A 120 6.92 -8.98 -15.54
CA SER A 120 8.07 -8.44 -14.80
C SER A 120 9.30 -9.29 -15.08
N ALA A 121 10.48 -8.68 -15.01
CA ALA A 121 11.71 -9.32 -15.43
C ALA A 121 12.79 -9.21 -14.35
N LEU A 122 13.54 -10.31 -14.15
CA LEU A 122 14.74 -10.34 -13.32
C LEU A 122 15.97 -10.49 -14.22
N PHE A 123 16.93 -9.60 -14.04
CA PHE A 123 18.21 -9.61 -14.73
C PHE A 123 19.33 -9.86 -13.72
N ARG A 124 20.00 -11.01 -13.86
CA ARG A 124 21.18 -11.31 -13.08
C ARG A 124 22.37 -10.53 -13.62
N ASN A 125 23.06 -9.80 -12.78
CA ASN A 125 24.32 -9.16 -13.09
C ASN A 125 25.49 -10.11 -12.84
N THR A 126 26.49 -10.05 -13.71
CA THR A 126 27.75 -10.73 -13.53
C THR A 126 28.84 -9.82 -14.06
N ARG A 127 29.50 -9.12 -13.14
CA ARG A 127 30.62 -8.21 -13.46
C ARG A 127 30.24 -7.10 -14.45
N GLY A 128 29.11 -6.45 -14.22
CA GLY A 128 28.59 -5.36 -15.05
C GLY A 128 27.89 -5.81 -16.35
N ARG A 129 27.56 -7.10 -16.48
CA ARG A 129 26.76 -7.63 -17.58
C ARG A 129 25.53 -8.35 -17.05
N PHE A 130 24.38 -8.00 -17.60
CA PHE A 130 23.08 -8.53 -17.25
C PHE A 130 22.67 -9.68 -18.16
N ARG A 131 22.07 -10.70 -17.55
CA ARG A 131 21.39 -11.79 -18.23
C ARG A 131 19.97 -11.90 -17.71
N ASN A 132 19.00 -11.94 -18.61
CA ASN A 132 17.61 -12.22 -18.25
C ASN A 132 17.50 -13.64 -17.67
N VAL A 133 17.10 -13.74 -16.40
CA VAL A 133 16.88 -15.01 -15.68
C VAL A 133 15.42 -15.21 -15.28
N THR A 134 14.52 -14.34 -15.75
CA THR A 134 13.10 -14.27 -15.38
C THR A 134 12.38 -15.61 -15.34
N HIS A 135 12.57 -16.45 -16.35
CA HIS A 135 11.93 -17.77 -16.42
C HIS A 135 12.59 -18.77 -15.45
N ALA A 136 13.92 -18.85 -15.47
CA ALA A 136 14.68 -19.79 -14.65
C ALA A 136 14.56 -19.49 -13.15
N SER A 137 14.38 -18.22 -12.77
CA SER A 137 14.20 -17.81 -11.39
C SER A 137 12.76 -17.92 -10.90
N GLY A 138 11.77 -18.07 -11.79
CA GLY A 138 10.35 -18.02 -11.40
C GLY A 138 9.83 -16.62 -11.03
N ALA A 139 10.63 -15.57 -11.18
CA ALA A 139 10.25 -14.19 -10.81
C ALA A 139 9.34 -13.49 -11.84
N GLY A 140 9.09 -14.13 -13.00
CA GLY A 140 8.28 -13.55 -14.07
C GLY A 140 6.79 -13.49 -13.76
N LEU A 141 6.31 -12.36 -13.25
CA LEU A 141 4.90 -12.12 -12.92
C LEU A 141 4.13 -11.47 -14.08
N SER A 142 3.02 -12.07 -14.50
CA SER A 142 2.07 -11.50 -15.47
C SER A 142 0.94 -10.79 -14.75
N VAL A 143 1.22 -9.62 -14.18
CA VAL A 143 0.25 -8.78 -13.45
C VAL A 143 0.28 -7.36 -13.99
N ARG A 144 -0.73 -6.55 -13.64
CA ARG A 144 -0.72 -5.10 -13.87
C ARG A 144 0.11 -4.40 -12.79
N GLY A 145 1.41 -4.70 -12.78
CA GLY A 145 2.32 -4.30 -11.71
C GLY A 145 2.52 -2.79 -11.66
N GLN A 146 2.71 -2.28 -10.45
CA GLN A 146 2.91 -0.86 -10.16
C GLN A 146 4.30 -0.62 -9.55
N GLY A 147 4.62 -1.24 -8.43
CA GLY A 147 5.87 -1.02 -7.71
C GLY A 147 6.52 -2.30 -7.23
N CYS A 148 7.73 -2.17 -6.68
CA CYS A 148 8.36 -3.24 -5.93
C CYS A 148 9.16 -2.71 -4.74
N VAL A 149 9.35 -3.55 -3.74
CA VAL A 149 10.34 -3.36 -2.67
C VAL A 149 11.13 -4.64 -2.45
N ALA A 150 12.45 -4.50 -2.26
CA ALA A 150 13.36 -5.61 -2.00
C ALA A 150 13.77 -5.61 -0.52
N ALA A 151 13.54 -6.73 0.17
CA ALA A 151 13.84 -6.86 1.61
C ALA A 151 14.01 -8.32 2.01
N ASP A 152 14.82 -8.59 3.04
CA ASP A 152 14.90 -9.93 3.67
C ASP A 152 13.75 -10.09 4.69
N PHE A 153 12.54 -10.36 4.19
CA PHE A 153 11.33 -10.40 5.02
C PHE A 153 11.33 -11.60 5.96
N ASN A 154 11.99 -12.70 5.61
CA ASN A 154 11.98 -13.90 6.43
C ASN A 154 13.22 -14.02 7.34
N GLY A 155 14.25 -13.20 7.16
CA GLY A 155 15.48 -13.18 7.95
C GLY A 155 16.45 -14.34 7.68
N ASP A 156 16.42 -14.97 6.50
CA ASP A 156 17.40 -16.00 6.10
C ASP A 156 18.65 -15.45 5.41
N GLY A 157 18.71 -14.14 5.19
CA GLY A 157 19.83 -13.48 4.52
C GLY A 157 19.74 -13.51 2.99
N TYR A 158 18.62 -13.93 2.41
CA TYR A 158 18.34 -13.79 0.99
C TYR A 158 17.24 -12.75 0.77
N THR A 159 17.50 -11.80 -0.14
CA THR A 159 16.56 -10.72 -0.42
C THR A 159 15.32 -11.26 -1.14
N ASP A 160 14.15 -11.06 -0.55
CA ASP A 160 12.83 -11.32 -1.11
C ASP A 160 12.32 -10.09 -1.91
N LEU A 161 11.25 -10.28 -2.70
CA LEU A 161 10.62 -9.19 -3.46
C LEU A 161 9.13 -9.11 -3.15
N PHE A 162 8.66 -7.92 -2.76
CA PHE A 162 7.24 -7.59 -2.75
C PHE A 162 6.89 -6.72 -3.96
N ILE A 163 5.76 -6.99 -4.62
CA ILE A 163 5.32 -6.32 -5.85
C ILE A 163 3.88 -5.89 -5.66
N THR A 164 3.62 -4.60 -5.85
CA THR A 164 2.27 -4.02 -5.83
C THR A 164 1.64 -4.08 -7.22
N ALA A 165 0.32 -4.14 -7.28
CA ALA A 165 -0.41 -4.20 -8.54
C ALA A 165 -1.76 -3.46 -8.49
N ASP A 166 -2.29 -3.18 -9.67
CA ASP A 166 -3.74 -3.03 -9.84
C ASP A 166 -4.38 -4.44 -9.83
N GLY A 167 -4.84 -4.86 -8.65
CA GLY A 167 -5.38 -6.18 -8.37
C GLY A 167 -4.77 -6.81 -7.12
N GLN A 168 -4.16 -8.00 -7.27
CA GLN A 168 -3.51 -8.69 -6.16
C GLN A 168 -2.00 -8.43 -6.16
N ASP A 169 -1.49 -7.99 -5.02
CA ASP A 169 -0.05 -7.91 -4.78
C ASP A 169 0.60 -9.29 -4.74
N LYS A 170 1.93 -9.32 -4.83
CA LYS A 170 2.74 -10.55 -4.87
C LYS A 170 3.92 -10.43 -3.91
N LEU A 171 4.24 -11.55 -3.25
CA LEU A 171 5.43 -11.69 -2.43
C LEU A 171 6.19 -12.90 -2.93
N LEU A 172 7.36 -12.65 -3.51
CA LEU A 172 8.27 -13.65 -4.01
C LEU A 172 9.33 -13.96 -2.95
N TRP A 173 9.19 -15.12 -2.33
CA TRP A 173 10.17 -15.65 -1.39
C TRP A 173 11.39 -16.16 -2.15
N ASN A 174 12.58 -15.68 -1.79
CA ASN A 174 13.83 -16.16 -2.36
C ASN A 174 14.22 -17.49 -1.72
N ASN A 175 14.32 -18.53 -2.53
CA ASN A 175 14.60 -19.89 -2.04
C ASN A 175 16.09 -20.12 -1.74
N GLY A 176 16.96 -19.11 -1.92
CA GLY A 176 18.41 -19.19 -1.70
C GLY A 176 19.19 -20.01 -2.74
N ASN A 177 18.51 -20.56 -3.73
CA ASN A 177 19.08 -21.34 -4.83
C ASN A 177 18.96 -20.63 -6.20
N GLY A 178 18.66 -19.33 -6.17
CA GLY A 178 18.45 -18.50 -7.36
C GLY A 178 17.04 -18.56 -7.96
N THR A 179 16.08 -19.17 -7.26
CA THR A 179 14.67 -19.21 -7.64
C THR A 179 13.78 -18.52 -6.59
N PHE A 180 12.57 -18.15 -7.00
CA PHE A 180 11.56 -17.51 -6.18
C PHE A 180 10.27 -18.33 -6.13
N THR A 181 9.56 -18.23 -5.01
CA THR A 181 8.23 -18.81 -4.81
C THR A 181 7.25 -17.72 -4.43
N GLU A 182 6.16 -17.55 -5.20
CA GLU A 182 5.08 -16.64 -4.83
C GLU A 182 4.33 -17.18 -3.60
N GLY A 183 4.11 -16.34 -2.60
CA GLY A 183 3.47 -16.75 -1.35
C GLY A 183 2.80 -15.64 -0.57
N ALA A 184 2.35 -14.54 -1.20
CA ALA A 184 1.69 -13.43 -0.51
C ALA A 184 0.50 -13.90 0.33
N ARG A 185 -0.44 -14.60 -0.29
CA ARG A 185 -1.65 -15.10 0.38
C ARG A 185 -1.31 -16.03 1.55
N ALA A 186 -0.39 -16.97 1.31
CA ALA A 186 0.05 -17.91 2.34
C ALA A 186 0.76 -17.21 3.51
N ALA A 187 1.39 -16.06 3.25
CA ALA A 187 2.01 -15.21 4.25
C ALA A 187 1.00 -14.33 5.01
N GLY A 188 -0.28 -14.25 4.58
CA GLY A 188 -1.28 -13.36 5.19
C GLY A 188 -1.37 -11.98 4.53
N ILE A 189 -0.72 -11.80 3.37
CA ILE A 189 -0.87 -10.61 2.52
C ILE A 189 -1.92 -10.93 1.45
N SER A 190 -3.14 -10.48 1.70
CA SER A 190 -4.30 -10.74 0.84
C SER A 190 -5.03 -9.46 0.41
N GLY A 191 -4.38 -8.29 0.54
CA GLY A 191 -4.91 -7.02 0.05
C GLY A 191 -5.25 -7.13 -1.44
N TYR A 192 -6.42 -6.60 -1.81
CA TYR A 192 -6.86 -6.48 -3.19
C TYR A 192 -7.28 -5.03 -3.43
N GLY A 193 -6.85 -4.48 -4.55
CA GLY A 193 -7.13 -3.09 -4.92
C GLY A 193 -6.03 -2.57 -5.80
N TRP A 194 -6.08 -1.29 -6.11
CA TRP A 194 -4.97 -0.64 -6.78
C TRP A 194 -3.97 -0.15 -5.75
N HIS A 195 -2.91 -0.93 -5.56
CA HIS A 195 -1.78 -0.55 -4.72
C HIS A 195 -0.58 -0.09 -5.56
N THR A 196 0.20 0.84 -5.02
CA THR A 196 1.28 1.53 -5.74
C THR A 196 2.59 1.43 -4.97
N GLY A 197 2.90 2.34 -4.06
CA GLY A 197 4.14 2.37 -3.30
C GLY A 197 4.21 1.26 -2.27
N ALA A 198 5.44 0.86 -1.93
CA ALA A 198 5.70 0.02 -0.77
C ALA A 198 7.00 0.47 -0.10
N ALA A 199 7.03 0.42 1.22
CA ALA A 199 8.19 0.77 2.02
C ALA A 199 8.33 -0.20 3.20
N VAL A 200 9.55 -0.41 3.67
CA VAL A 200 9.87 -1.43 4.67
C VAL A 200 10.69 -0.83 5.82
N ALA A 201 10.26 -1.08 7.06
CA ALA A 201 10.95 -0.69 8.28
C ALA A 201 10.58 -1.64 9.44
N ASP A 202 11.32 -1.61 10.54
CA ASP A 202 10.94 -2.32 11.78
C ASP A 202 10.15 -1.33 12.67
N VAL A 203 8.84 -1.21 12.44
CA VAL A 203 8.04 -0.13 13.04
C VAL A 203 7.72 -0.39 14.52
N ASN A 204 7.77 -1.64 14.95
CA ASN A 204 7.51 -2.02 16.34
C ASN A 204 8.79 -2.31 17.15
N GLY A 205 9.97 -2.29 16.52
CA GLY A 205 11.27 -2.49 17.15
C GLY A 205 11.57 -3.94 17.54
N ASP A 206 10.95 -4.92 16.89
CA ASP A 206 11.12 -6.34 17.20
C ASP A 206 12.22 -7.05 16.37
N GLY A 207 12.90 -6.27 15.51
CA GLY A 207 13.99 -6.69 14.66
C GLY A 207 13.56 -7.36 13.36
N ARG A 208 12.26 -7.37 13.02
CA ARG A 208 11.75 -7.94 11.76
C ARG A 208 11.25 -6.83 10.83
N PRO A 209 11.49 -6.94 9.51
CA PRO A 209 11.00 -5.93 8.58
C PRO A 209 9.47 -6.04 8.42
N ASP A 210 8.77 -4.96 8.72
CA ASP A 210 7.34 -4.72 8.48
C ASP A 210 7.14 -4.00 7.13
N LEU A 211 5.95 -4.13 6.55
CA LEU A 211 5.67 -3.69 5.18
C LEU A 211 4.50 -2.69 5.15
N PHE A 212 4.75 -1.48 4.66
CA PHE A 212 3.72 -0.52 4.26
C PHE A 212 3.37 -0.70 2.78
N VAL A 213 2.09 -0.55 2.43
CA VAL A 213 1.58 -0.61 1.05
C VAL A 213 0.61 0.54 0.82
N ALA A 214 0.93 1.39 -0.17
CA ALA A 214 0.12 2.55 -0.52
C ALA A 214 -1.12 2.14 -1.33
N GLY A 215 -2.29 2.61 -0.92
CA GLY A 215 -3.55 2.50 -1.65
C GLY A 215 -3.78 3.71 -2.54
N TYR A 216 -4.04 3.49 -3.84
CA TYR A 216 -4.19 4.59 -4.79
C TYR A 216 -5.66 4.95 -5.05
N THR A 217 -6.32 4.33 -6.02
CA THR A 217 -7.69 4.70 -6.41
C THR A 217 -8.53 3.51 -6.83
N ASP A 218 -9.81 3.54 -6.51
CA ASP A 218 -10.80 2.58 -7.00
C ASP A 218 -11.61 3.21 -8.14
N VAL A 219 -11.21 2.87 -9.37
CA VAL A 219 -11.84 3.32 -10.61
C VAL A 219 -13.29 2.84 -10.77
N ASN A 220 -13.75 1.90 -9.94
CA ASN A 220 -15.14 1.44 -9.93
C ASN A 220 -16.03 2.25 -8.99
N LEU A 221 -15.44 3.15 -8.19
CA LEU A 221 -16.15 3.98 -7.21
C LEU A 221 -15.97 5.47 -7.51
N PRO A 222 -16.54 5.98 -8.62
CA PRO A 222 -16.52 7.42 -8.92
C PRO A 222 -17.21 8.20 -7.81
N VAL A 223 -16.71 9.41 -7.52
CA VAL A 223 -17.30 10.35 -6.58
C VAL A 223 -18.44 11.09 -7.29
N PRO A 224 -19.72 10.88 -6.91
CA PRO A 224 -20.85 11.48 -7.63
C PRO A 224 -20.80 13.01 -7.62
N GLY A 225 -20.96 13.63 -8.79
CA GLY A 225 -20.94 15.08 -8.94
C GLY A 225 -19.58 15.75 -8.75
N SER A 226 -18.48 14.99 -8.65
CA SER A 226 -17.14 15.56 -8.54
C SER A 226 -16.75 16.31 -9.81
N ALA A 227 -16.28 17.55 -9.63
CA ALA A 227 -15.67 18.35 -10.68
C ALA A 227 -14.13 18.18 -10.75
N ALA A 228 -13.56 17.34 -9.88
CA ALA A 228 -12.13 17.10 -9.84
C ALA A 228 -11.65 16.28 -11.05
N GLY A 229 -10.35 16.34 -11.33
CA GLY A 229 -9.70 15.44 -12.27
C GLY A 229 -9.40 14.09 -11.64
N PHE A 230 -8.90 13.16 -12.45
CA PHE A 230 -8.29 11.93 -11.95
C PHE A 230 -7.03 12.24 -11.12
N PRO A 231 -6.82 11.58 -9.97
CA PRO A 231 -7.63 10.49 -9.42
C PRO A 231 -8.77 10.93 -8.49
N ASN A 232 -8.81 12.19 -8.04
CA ASN A 232 -9.75 12.66 -6.99
C ASN A 232 -11.24 12.69 -7.42
N ASN A 233 -11.55 12.36 -8.68
CA ASN A 233 -12.92 12.04 -9.11
C ASN A 233 -13.35 10.59 -8.80
N TYR A 234 -12.46 9.79 -8.19
CA TYR A 234 -12.70 8.44 -7.69
C TYR A 234 -12.36 8.35 -6.20
N ALA A 235 -12.77 7.23 -5.60
CA ALA A 235 -12.43 6.87 -4.23
C ALA A 235 -10.95 6.52 -4.08
N GLY A 236 -10.31 7.00 -3.01
CA GLY A 236 -9.02 6.44 -2.58
C GLY A 236 -9.15 4.99 -2.11
N VAL A 237 -8.08 4.22 -2.29
CA VAL A 237 -7.92 2.87 -1.71
C VAL A 237 -7.15 3.00 -0.40
N ARG A 238 -7.47 2.16 0.59
CA ARG A 238 -6.85 2.24 1.92
C ARG A 238 -5.37 1.85 1.88
N ASP A 239 -4.55 2.61 2.60
CA ASP A 239 -3.19 2.21 2.94
C ASP A 239 -3.14 1.03 3.93
N LEU A 240 -2.20 0.12 3.70
CA LEU A 240 -2.05 -1.10 4.50
C LEU A 240 -0.71 -1.09 5.24
N LEU A 241 -0.72 -1.59 6.46
CA LEU A 241 0.50 -1.89 7.22
C LEU A 241 0.49 -3.34 7.64
N TYR A 242 1.48 -4.10 7.21
CA TYR A 242 1.66 -5.50 7.52
C TYR A 242 2.80 -5.68 8.52
N LEU A 243 2.46 -6.02 9.77
CA LEU A 243 3.47 -6.42 10.75
C LEU A 243 3.94 -7.84 10.50
N ASN A 244 5.24 -8.02 10.52
CA ASN A 244 5.89 -9.31 10.40
C ASN A 244 5.82 -10.07 11.72
N MET A 245 5.00 -11.11 11.75
CA MET A 245 4.78 -11.97 12.92
C MET A 245 5.89 -13.01 13.10
N GLY A 246 6.91 -13.01 12.24
CA GLY A 246 8.00 -13.98 12.24
C GLY A 246 7.57 -15.33 11.68
N ARG A 247 8.45 -16.32 11.86
CA ARG A 247 8.27 -17.67 11.31
C ARG A 247 7.34 -18.52 12.19
N ASP A 248 6.38 -19.20 11.57
CA ASP A 248 5.56 -20.20 12.22
C ASP A 248 6.39 -21.45 12.62
N LYS A 249 5.77 -22.42 13.31
CA LYS A 249 6.45 -23.67 13.70
C LYS A 249 6.98 -24.50 12.53
N ARG A 250 6.55 -24.20 11.30
CA ARG A 250 7.01 -24.83 10.05
C ARG A 250 8.05 -23.97 9.33
N GLY A 251 8.55 -22.91 9.97
CA GLY A 251 9.56 -22.01 9.44
C GLY A 251 9.05 -20.96 8.45
N ARG A 252 7.73 -20.85 8.23
CA ARG A 252 7.16 -19.93 7.23
C ARG A 252 6.81 -18.58 7.86
N SER A 253 7.29 -17.48 7.30
CA SER A 253 6.97 -16.13 7.76
C SER A 253 5.48 -15.79 7.59
N ARG A 254 4.95 -14.98 8.50
CA ARG A 254 3.56 -14.49 8.45
C ARG A 254 3.51 -13.00 8.69
N PHE A 255 2.55 -12.38 8.06
CA PHE A 255 2.19 -10.99 8.23
C PHE A 255 0.78 -10.88 8.80
N ARG A 256 0.55 -9.78 9.52
CA ARG A 256 -0.76 -9.36 10.00
C ARG A 256 -0.97 -7.93 9.56
N GLU A 257 -2.03 -7.68 8.79
CA GLU A 257 -2.45 -6.32 8.48
C GLU A 257 -2.98 -5.63 9.74
N VAL A 258 -2.50 -4.43 10.02
CA VAL A 258 -2.79 -3.66 11.24
C VAL A 258 -2.95 -2.15 10.98
N GLY A 259 -3.05 -1.70 9.73
CA GLY A 259 -2.99 -0.27 9.39
C GLY A 259 -4.00 0.58 10.16
N VAL A 260 -5.22 0.08 10.31
CA VAL A 260 -6.28 0.73 11.12
C VAL A 260 -5.89 0.83 12.59
N GLN A 261 -5.44 -0.29 13.17
CA GLN A 261 -5.06 -0.38 14.57
C GLN A 261 -3.82 0.45 14.88
N ALA A 262 -2.93 0.60 13.90
CA ALA A 262 -1.73 1.41 13.97
C ALA A 262 -2.03 2.91 13.75
N GLY A 263 -3.24 3.31 13.34
CA GLY A 263 -3.60 4.72 13.19
C GLY A 263 -3.34 5.33 11.81
N LEU A 264 -3.20 4.51 10.76
CA LEU A 264 -3.04 5.03 9.38
C LEU A 264 -4.33 5.64 8.80
N GLU A 265 -5.50 5.40 9.39
CA GLU A 265 -6.76 5.92 8.85
C GLU A 265 -6.92 7.42 9.12
N ALA A 266 -6.67 8.23 8.08
CA ALA A 266 -7.20 9.58 7.99
C ALA A 266 -8.74 9.54 7.82
N ALA A 267 -9.41 10.70 7.96
CA ALA A 267 -10.88 10.80 7.85
C ALA A 267 -11.46 10.31 6.49
N ARG A 268 -10.61 10.12 5.48
CA ARG A 268 -10.89 9.52 4.16
C ARG A 268 -9.65 8.75 3.68
N PHE A 269 -9.83 7.84 2.74
CA PHE A 269 -8.71 7.23 2.00
C PHE A 269 -8.22 8.21 0.95
N ASP A 270 -6.93 8.53 1.00
CA ASP A 270 -6.26 9.42 0.06
C ASP A 270 -5.74 8.61 -1.15
N HIS A 271 -5.14 9.30 -2.12
CA HIS A 271 -4.60 8.69 -3.34
C HIS A 271 -3.08 8.49 -3.26
N SER A 272 -2.65 7.53 -2.45
CA SER A 272 -1.24 7.35 -2.12
C SER A 272 -0.43 6.74 -3.27
N LEU A 273 0.78 7.26 -3.46
CA LEU A 273 1.73 6.85 -4.49
C LEU A 273 3.10 6.50 -3.92
N GLY A 274 3.89 7.50 -3.56
CA GLY A 274 5.24 7.32 -3.04
C GLY A 274 5.24 7.16 -1.52
N ALA A 275 6.13 6.33 -0.99
CA ALA A 275 6.30 6.19 0.45
C ALA A 275 7.75 5.93 0.84
N VAL A 276 8.16 6.43 2.00
CA VAL A 276 9.48 6.20 2.59
C VAL A 276 9.37 6.20 4.10
N PHE A 277 10.14 5.32 4.75
CA PHE A 277 10.38 5.34 6.18
C PHE A 277 11.70 6.06 6.49
N SER A 278 11.70 6.91 7.51
CA SER A 278 12.89 7.57 8.07
C SER A 278 12.62 7.98 9.52
N ASP A 279 13.65 8.22 10.30
CA ASP A 279 13.57 8.81 11.65
C ASP A 279 13.50 10.35 11.53
N PHE A 280 12.33 10.92 11.20
CA PHE A 280 12.21 12.35 10.86
C PHE A 280 12.31 13.26 12.09
N ASP A 281 11.85 12.80 13.26
CA ASP A 281 11.95 13.56 14.52
C ASP A 281 13.22 13.25 15.33
N GLY A 282 13.99 12.22 14.93
CA GLY A 282 15.24 11.82 15.54
C GLY A 282 15.10 11.00 16.82
N ASP A 283 13.90 10.50 17.14
CA ASP A 283 13.63 9.70 18.34
C ASP A 283 14.11 8.24 18.24
N GLY A 284 14.54 7.82 17.04
CA GLY A 284 15.05 6.48 16.75
C GLY A 284 14.00 5.44 16.39
N ARG A 285 12.74 5.87 16.17
CA ARG A 285 11.66 5.08 15.59
C ARG A 285 11.45 5.50 14.14
N PRO A 286 11.18 4.55 13.22
CA PRO A 286 10.91 4.90 11.84
C PRO A 286 9.50 5.49 11.71
N ASP A 287 9.44 6.73 11.27
CA ASP A 287 8.25 7.46 10.84
C ASP A 287 7.96 7.19 9.36
N LEU A 288 6.71 7.40 8.95
CA LEU A 288 6.28 7.16 7.57
C LEU A 288 5.88 8.46 6.88
N TYR A 289 6.50 8.76 5.74
CA TYR A 289 6.03 9.81 4.83
C TYR A 289 5.34 9.19 3.61
N VAL A 290 4.18 9.72 3.23
CA VAL A 290 3.38 9.27 2.09
C VAL A 290 3.08 10.45 1.16
N ALA A 291 3.52 10.34 -0.09
CA ALA A 291 3.19 11.27 -1.16
C ALA A 291 1.85 10.87 -1.81
N ASN A 292 0.92 11.83 -1.89
CA ASN A 292 -0.43 11.64 -2.36
C ASN A 292 -0.70 12.44 -3.65
N ASP A 293 -1.48 11.85 -4.56
CA ASP A 293 -1.82 12.45 -5.85
C ASP A 293 -3.07 13.35 -5.75
N GLY A 294 -2.84 14.63 -5.45
CA GLY A 294 -3.91 15.64 -5.38
C GLY A 294 -4.66 15.67 -4.04
N ASP A 295 -4.29 14.81 -3.10
CA ASP A 295 -4.60 14.93 -1.68
C ASP A 295 -3.39 15.46 -0.91
N PRO A 296 -3.57 16.08 0.28
CA PRO A 296 -2.43 16.47 1.12
C PRO A 296 -1.53 15.26 1.43
N ASN A 297 -0.22 15.39 1.22
CA ASN A 297 0.77 14.40 1.67
C ASN A 297 0.64 14.13 3.18
N ARG A 298 1.02 12.93 3.62
CA ARG A 298 0.96 12.50 5.02
C ARG A 298 2.35 12.29 5.60
N LEU A 299 2.48 12.62 6.88
CA LEU A 299 3.62 12.30 7.73
C LEU A 299 3.05 11.69 8.99
N TYR A 300 3.38 10.43 9.22
CA TYR A 300 2.93 9.64 10.35
C TYR A 300 4.12 9.42 11.29
N GLU A 301 4.13 10.15 12.40
CA GLU A 301 5.12 9.97 13.47
C GLU A 301 4.82 8.68 14.23
N ASN A 302 5.83 7.83 14.39
CA ASN A 302 5.73 6.54 15.06
C ASN A 302 5.94 6.69 16.57
N VAL A 303 4.85 6.87 17.31
CA VAL A 303 4.94 7.07 18.77
C VAL A 303 4.68 5.77 19.52
N ALA A 304 5.36 5.61 20.66
CA ALA A 304 5.09 4.50 21.57
C ALA A 304 3.65 4.56 22.10
N TRP A 305 2.98 3.40 22.20
CA TRP A 305 1.66 3.35 22.82
C TRP A 305 1.75 3.72 24.31
N PRO A 306 0.87 4.59 24.85
CA PRO A 306 0.88 4.92 26.27
C PRO A 306 0.74 3.68 27.16
N GLY A 307 1.74 3.39 27.99
CA GLY A 307 1.79 2.17 28.81
C GLY A 307 2.33 0.92 28.10
N GLY A 308 2.81 1.07 26.86
CA GLY A 308 3.44 0.03 26.05
C GLY A 308 2.46 -1.02 25.51
N ALA A 309 2.99 -2.07 24.88
CA ALA A 309 2.19 -3.12 24.21
C ALA A 309 1.15 -3.83 25.09
N LYS A 310 1.32 -3.83 26.42
CA LYS A 310 0.33 -4.43 27.35
C LYS A 310 -0.90 -3.56 27.55
N ALA A 311 -0.75 -2.24 27.41
CA ALA A 311 -1.84 -1.27 27.51
C ALA A 311 -2.49 -0.98 26.15
N ASP A 312 -1.88 -1.47 25.07
CA ASP A 312 -2.40 -1.39 23.72
C ASP A 312 -3.49 -2.46 23.48
N PRO A 313 -4.75 -2.07 23.18
CA PRO A 313 -5.81 -3.01 22.85
C PRO A 313 -5.50 -3.92 21.65
N ALA A 314 -4.70 -3.45 20.69
CA ALA A 314 -4.26 -4.21 19.53
C ALA A 314 -2.93 -4.96 19.78
N GLY A 315 -2.25 -4.65 20.88
CA GLY A 315 -0.99 -5.27 21.30
C GLY A 315 0.19 -4.97 20.37
N LEU A 316 0.17 -3.85 19.65
CA LEU A 316 1.24 -3.39 18.76
C LEU A 316 2.38 -2.72 19.56
N GLY A 317 2.01 -1.96 20.60
CA GLY A 317 2.97 -1.21 21.42
C GLY A 317 3.43 0.11 20.83
N PHE A 318 2.88 0.48 19.67
CA PHE A 318 3.09 1.75 18.99
C PHE A 318 1.78 2.20 18.32
N ARG A 319 1.74 3.45 17.89
CA ARG A 319 0.76 3.99 16.96
C ARG A 319 1.40 5.07 16.11
N PHE A 320 0.85 5.29 14.93
CA PHE A 320 1.11 6.43 14.09
C PHE A 320 0.22 7.60 14.49
N GLU A 321 0.82 8.79 14.52
CA GLU A 321 0.10 10.06 14.64
C GLU A 321 0.35 10.87 13.37
N GLU A 322 -0.73 11.30 12.70
CA GLU A 322 -0.63 12.10 11.48
C GLU A 322 -0.29 13.57 11.82
N ARG A 323 0.79 14.07 11.23
CA ARG A 323 1.48 15.30 11.63
C ARG A 323 1.87 16.20 10.47
N ALA A 324 1.53 15.87 9.22
CA ALA A 324 2.00 16.57 8.03
C ALA A 324 1.69 18.07 8.07
N ALA A 325 0.48 18.45 8.50
CA ALA A 325 0.07 19.84 8.53
C ALA A 325 0.87 20.64 9.56
N SER A 326 1.04 20.11 10.78
CA SER A 326 1.88 20.73 11.82
C SER A 326 3.35 20.73 11.46
N ALA A 327 3.82 19.70 10.75
CA ALA A 327 5.20 19.56 10.30
C ALA A 327 5.53 20.45 9.08
N GLY A 328 4.53 21.03 8.41
CA GLY A 328 4.72 21.90 7.24
C GLY A 328 4.89 21.15 5.91
N VAL A 329 4.48 19.88 5.84
CA VAL A 329 4.70 18.99 4.69
C VAL A 329 3.42 18.43 4.05
N ALA A 330 2.24 18.90 4.48
CA ALA A 330 0.93 18.53 3.93
C ALA A 330 0.62 19.21 2.57
N ASP A 331 1.52 19.05 1.59
CA ASP A 331 1.33 19.60 0.23
C ASP A 331 0.19 18.87 -0.51
N PRO A 332 -0.84 19.57 -1.00
CA PRO A 332 -1.97 18.99 -1.71
C PRO A 332 -1.76 18.84 -3.24
N ASN A 333 -0.54 19.07 -3.74
CA ASN A 333 -0.20 18.84 -5.14
C ASN A 333 -0.22 17.35 -5.51
N ALA A 334 0.09 17.02 -6.77
CA ALA A 334 0.16 15.64 -7.26
C ALA A 334 1.47 14.97 -6.83
N GLY A 335 1.63 14.67 -5.54
CA GLY A 335 2.80 14.00 -4.98
C GLY A 335 2.94 12.57 -5.50
N MET A 336 4.03 12.30 -6.21
CA MET A 336 4.25 11.01 -6.89
C MET A 336 5.41 10.22 -6.30
N GLY A 337 6.66 10.63 -6.54
CA GLY A 337 7.86 9.98 -6.00
C GLY A 337 8.43 10.75 -4.83
N VAL A 338 8.99 10.04 -3.85
CA VAL A 338 9.57 10.63 -2.63
C VAL A 338 11.03 10.22 -2.45
N ALA A 339 11.91 11.15 -2.09
CA ALA A 339 13.28 10.86 -1.71
C ALA A 339 13.61 11.54 -0.37
N ALA A 340 14.26 10.82 0.54
CA ALA A 340 14.60 11.29 1.87
C ALA A 340 16.10 11.08 2.11
N ALA A 341 16.84 12.14 2.45
CA ALA A 341 18.27 12.08 2.78
C ALA A 341 18.72 13.38 3.45
N ASP A 342 19.87 13.38 4.12
CA ASP A 342 20.55 14.59 4.61
C ASP A 342 21.33 15.25 3.46
N TYR A 343 20.63 15.95 2.56
CA TYR A 343 21.29 16.62 1.41
C TYR A 343 21.93 17.95 1.83
N SER A 344 21.40 18.57 2.89
CA SER A 344 21.94 19.82 3.43
C SER A 344 23.23 19.62 4.26
N GLY A 345 23.51 18.38 4.68
CA GLY A 345 24.70 18.03 5.46
C GLY A 345 24.60 18.48 6.93
N ASP A 346 23.39 18.74 7.43
CA ASP A 346 23.15 19.23 8.78
C ASP A 346 22.84 18.12 9.80
N GLY A 347 22.81 16.88 9.34
CA GLY A 347 22.57 15.68 10.13
C GLY A 347 21.10 15.32 10.32
N ARG A 348 20.15 16.03 9.67
CA ARG A 348 18.72 15.71 9.68
C ARG A 348 18.26 15.24 8.30
N THR A 349 17.17 14.49 8.28
CA THR A 349 16.58 14.04 7.02
C THR A 349 15.82 15.20 6.36
N ASP A 350 16.21 15.50 5.14
CA ASP A 350 15.49 16.40 4.23
C ASP A 350 14.61 15.58 3.26
N LEU A 351 13.59 16.24 2.68
CA LEU A 351 12.59 15.58 1.83
C LEU A 351 12.47 16.24 0.46
N PHE A 352 12.35 15.39 -0.55
CA PHE A 352 11.96 15.77 -1.91
C PHE A 352 10.70 14.99 -2.33
N VAL A 353 9.74 15.69 -2.93
CA VAL A 353 8.54 15.08 -3.53
C VAL A 353 8.35 15.60 -4.95
N SER A 354 8.34 14.68 -5.91
CA SER A 354 8.01 15.01 -7.30
C SER A 354 6.51 15.27 -7.46
N ASN A 355 6.19 16.23 -8.32
CA ASN A 355 4.84 16.77 -8.51
C ASN A 355 4.52 16.89 -10.01
N SER A 356 3.25 17.12 -10.34
CA SER A 356 2.83 17.31 -11.73
C SER A 356 3.33 18.63 -12.30
N ARG A 357 3.39 18.71 -13.63
CA ARG A 357 3.82 19.90 -14.37
C ARG A 357 3.03 21.13 -13.93
N GLY A 358 3.75 22.23 -13.67
CA GLY A 358 3.17 23.50 -13.25
C GLY A 358 2.86 23.63 -11.75
N GLN A 359 2.97 22.56 -10.96
CA GLN A 359 2.75 22.60 -9.51
C GLN A 359 4.03 22.92 -8.70
N GLY A 360 5.20 22.68 -9.31
CA GLY A 360 6.50 22.77 -8.64
C GLY A 360 6.75 21.59 -7.72
N HIS A 361 7.94 21.00 -7.77
CA HIS A 361 8.32 19.90 -6.89
C HIS A 361 8.52 20.42 -5.46
N ALA A 362 8.09 19.64 -4.47
CA ALA A 362 8.24 20.03 -3.07
C ALA A 362 9.64 19.67 -2.58
N VAL A 363 10.29 20.60 -1.89
CA VAL A 363 11.60 20.41 -1.29
C VAL A 363 11.56 20.95 0.12
N TYR A 364 11.92 20.12 1.10
CA TYR A 364 11.81 20.45 2.51
C TYR A 364 13.12 20.22 3.23
N LEU A 365 13.58 21.23 3.97
CA LEU A 365 14.68 21.10 4.91
C LEU A 365 14.17 20.64 6.27
N GLY A 366 14.77 19.59 6.81
CA GLY A 366 14.50 19.10 8.16
C GLY A 366 14.99 20.09 9.23
N GLN A 367 14.22 20.29 10.28
CA GLN A 367 14.53 21.24 11.35
C GLN A 367 14.58 20.58 12.71
N SER A 368 15.31 21.21 13.64
CA SER A 368 15.28 20.80 15.04
C SER A 368 13.83 20.88 15.58
N PRO A 369 13.35 19.86 16.30
CA PRO A 369 12.02 19.89 16.88
C PRO A 369 11.85 21.11 17.80
N THR A 370 10.83 21.92 17.54
CA THR A 370 10.44 23.01 18.45
C THR A 370 9.04 22.73 18.98
N PRO A 371 8.71 23.07 20.25
CA PRO A 371 7.39 22.78 20.81
C PRO A 371 6.20 23.44 20.09
N ALA A 372 6.46 24.41 19.20
CA ALA A 372 5.43 25.27 18.60
C ALA A 372 5.65 25.58 17.10
N GLY A 373 6.66 24.99 16.46
CA GLY A 373 7.02 25.26 15.07
C GLY A 373 7.09 23.97 14.22
N PRO A 374 7.04 24.10 12.89
CA PRO A 374 7.11 22.94 12.00
C PRO A 374 8.46 22.24 12.10
N SER A 375 8.47 20.92 11.90
CA SER A 375 9.68 20.10 11.80
C SER A 375 10.35 20.20 10.42
N PHE A 376 9.70 20.85 9.45
CA PHE A 376 10.26 21.11 8.13
C PHE A 376 10.03 22.55 7.66
N THR A 377 10.91 23.04 6.81
CA THR A 377 10.71 24.27 6.04
C THR A 377 10.68 23.98 4.55
N ASP A 378 9.63 24.45 3.86
CA ASP A 378 9.53 24.39 2.40
C ASP A 378 10.52 25.37 1.76
N VAL A 379 11.48 24.82 1.02
CA VAL A 379 12.54 25.55 0.32
C VAL A 379 12.42 25.45 -1.20
N ARG A 380 11.26 25.02 -1.74
CA ARG A 380 11.07 24.82 -3.19
C ARG A 380 11.44 26.05 -4.03
N ALA A 381 11.25 27.25 -3.46
CA ALA A 381 11.59 28.51 -4.13
C ALA A 381 13.09 28.61 -4.49
N GLY A 382 13.98 28.04 -3.66
CA GLY A 382 15.42 28.01 -3.92
C GLY A 382 15.81 27.10 -5.09
N PHE A 383 14.95 26.14 -5.43
CA PHE A 383 15.18 25.18 -6.52
C PHE A 383 14.55 25.59 -7.85
N ALA A 384 13.74 26.66 -7.87
CA ALA A 384 12.96 27.05 -9.05
C ALA A 384 13.85 27.30 -10.28
N THR A 385 14.99 27.94 -10.11
CA THR A 385 15.95 28.18 -11.20
C THR A 385 16.62 26.89 -11.67
N ALA A 386 16.94 25.98 -10.75
CA ALA A 386 17.58 24.70 -11.06
C ALA A 386 16.65 23.77 -11.85
N PHE A 387 15.37 23.72 -11.49
CA PHE A 387 14.38 22.96 -12.27
C PHE A 387 14.02 23.63 -13.60
N GLY A 388 14.07 24.96 -13.67
CA GLY A 388 13.71 25.72 -14.88
C GLY A 388 12.27 25.48 -15.31
N HIS A 389 12.06 24.78 -16.43
CA HIS A 389 10.73 24.34 -16.86
C HIS A 389 10.28 23.15 -16.01
N THR A 390 9.11 23.25 -15.37
CA THR A 390 8.56 22.12 -14.61
C THR A 390 7.98 21.07 -15.55
N PHE A 391 8.45 19.82 -15.41
CA PHE A 391 7.92 18.64 -16.08
C PHE A 391 7.00 17.85 -15.14
N THR A 392 6.40 16.77 -15.63
CA THR A 392 5.67 15.84 -14.75
C THR A 392 6.68 14.89 -14.13
N GLY A 393 7.02 15.11 -12.85
CA GLY A 393 8.03 14.32 -12.15
C GLY A 393 7.50 13.01 -11.60
N TRP A 394 8.32 11.96 -11.61
CA TRP A 394 7.97 10.64 -11.09
C TRP A 394 9.09 10.15 -10.16
N GLY A 395 9.94 9.23 -10.63
CA GLY A 395 11.07 8.73 -9.84
C GLY A 395 12.06 9.85 -9.48
N ALA A 396 12.49 9.87 -8.23
CA ALA A 396 13.49 10.78 -7.70
C ALA A 396 14.48 10.04 -6.79
N ALA A 397 15.74 10.47 -6.74
CA ALA A 397 16.73 9.93 -5.83
C ALA A 397 17.79 10.98 -5.48
N TRP A 398 18.22 10.98 -4.21
CA TRP A 398 19.39 11.69 -3.73
C TRP A 398 20.62 10.79 -3.89
N THR A 399 21.68 11.27 -4.53
CA THR A 399 22.91 10.49 -4.75
C THR A 399 24.08 11.42 -5.06
N ASP A 400 25.28 11.06 -4.64
CA ASP A 400 26.51 11.80 -4.91
C ASP A 400 27.10 11.30 -6.25
N LEU A 401 26.90 12.05 -7.34
CA LEU A 401 27.23 11.58 -8.69
C LEU A 401 28.68 11.85 -9.08
N ASP A 402 29.26 12.95 -8.62
CA ASP A 402 30.62 13.38 -8.94
C ASP A 402 31.65 13.07 -7.85
N LEU A 403 31.20 12.49 -6.73
CA LEU A 403 31.99 11.98 -5.60
C LEU A 403 32.58 13.06 -4.71
N ASP A 404 31.92 14.22 -4.60
CA ASP A 404 32.46 15.42 -3.98
C ASP A 404 32.01 15.67 -2.53
N THR A 405 31.23 14.74 -1.96
CA THR A 405 30.68 14.66 -0.59
C THR A 405 29.24 15.15 -0.39
N ASP A 406 28.66 15.90 -1.34
CA ASP A 406 27.25 16.28 -1.28
C ASP A 406 26.34 15.45 -2.19
N LEU A 407 25.04 15.48 -1.86
CA LEU A 407 24.03 14.71 -2.57
C LEU A 407 23.38 15.56 -3.65
N ASP A 408 23.47 15.08 -4.89
CA ASP A 408 22.75 15.57 -6.05
C ASP A 408 21.35 14.96 -6.14
N LEU A 409 20.52 15.56 -6.99
CA LEU A 409 19.16 15.11 -7.23
C LEU A 409 18.95 14.63 -8.66
N VAL A 410 18.46 13.39 -8.83
CA VAL A 410 18.10 12.83 -10.14
C VAL A 410 16.59 12.65 -10.24
N LEU A 411 15.98 13.08 -11.35
CA LEU A 411 14.54 12.93 -11.63
C LEU A 411 14.28 12.22 -12.96
N ALA A 412 13.35 11.26 -12.93
CA ALA A 412 12.67 10.76 -14.11
C ALA A 412 11.36 11.52 -14.34
N ASN A 413 11.20 12.08 -15.54
CA ASN A 413 9.99 12.78 -15.94
C ASN A 413 9.22 12.05 -17.04
N GLY A 414 7.91 12.29 -17.15
CA GLY A 414 7.08 11.76 -18.22
C GLY A 414 5.65 12.28 -18.15
N ALA A 415 5.20 12.95 -19.21
CA ALA A 415 3.94 13.69 -19.19
C ALA A 415 2.70 12.78 -19.04
N ILE A 416 1.70 13.30 -18.32
CA ILE A 416 0.33 12.80 -18.31
C ILE A 416 -0.67 13.89 -18.75
N PRO A 417 -1.83 13.52 -19.33
CA PRO A 417 -2.17 12.18 -19.80
C PRO A 417 -1.32 11.76 -21.01
N ILE A 418 -1.04 10.46 -21.12
CA ILE A 418 -0.31 9.92 -22.27
C ILE A 418 -1.29 9.81 -23.43
N THR A 419 -0.99 10.48 -24.54
CA THR A 419 -1.74 10.36 -25.81
C THR A 419 -0.82 9.90 -26.95
N ASN A 420 0.49 10.09 -26.80
CA ASN A 420 1.50 9.66 -27.74
C ASN A 420 2.86 9.54 -27.02
N LEU A 421 3.45 8.36 -27.04
CA LEU A 421 4.70 8.08 -26.32
C LEU A 421 5.85 9.04 -26.66
N ALA A 422 5.98 9.45 -27.93
CA ALA A 422 7.06 10.35 -28.35
C ALA A 422 6.82 11.80 -27.94
N ARG A 423 5.58 12.30 -28.07
CA ARG A 423 5.24 13.68 -27.67
C ARG A 423 5.16 13.87 -26.16
N ASN A 424 4.83 12.82 -25.43
CA ASN A 424 4.75 12.83 -23.96
C ASN A 424 6.07 12.45 -23.27
N ALA A 425 7.12 12.19 -24.05
CA ALA A 425 8.45 11.91 -23.52
C ALA A 425 9.11 13.20 -23.00
N GLU A 426 9.50 13.19 -21.73
CA GLU A 426 10.12 14.31 -21.02
C GLU A 426 11.58 13.97 -20.65
N PRO A 427 12.44 14.97 -20.36
CA PRO A 427 13.84 14.73 -20.10
C PRO A 427 14.06 14.12 -18.71
N ILE A 428 15.12 13.33 -18.57
CA ILE A 428 15.71 13.01 -17.28
C ILE A 428 16.46 14.27 -16.81
N GLN A 429 16.26 14.68 -15.57
CA GLN A 429 16.93 15.86 -14.98
C GLN A 429 17.91 15.43 -13.91
N VAL A 430 19.04 16.14 -13.85
CA VAL A 430 20.02 16.03 -12.77
C VAL A 430 20.31 17.44 -12.26
N LEU A 431 20.15 17.64 -10.95
CA LEU A 431 20.52 18.88 -10.30
C LEU A 431 21.76 18.63 -9.45
N GLU A 432 22.76 19.47 -9.68
CA GLU A 432 24.01 19.47 -8.94
C GLU A 432 23.82 20.26 -7.65
N ASN A 433 24.20 19.66 -6.52
CA ASN A 433 24.34 20.39 -5.26
C ASN A 433 25.71 21.09 -5.26
N ARG A 434 25.73 22.37 -4.90
CA ARG A 434 26.95 23.19 -4.99
C ARG A 434 27.64 23.37 -3.64
N THR A 435 27.37 22.46 -2.69
CA THR A 435 27.81 22.63 -1.31
C THR A 435 29.31 22.42 -1.19
N ALA A 436 29.89 21.40 -1.84
CA ALA A 436 31.33 21.19 -1.88
C ALA A 436 32.08 22.36 -2.53
N GLU A 437 31.49 23.07 -3.49
CA GLU A 437 32.13 24.25 -4.11
C GLU A 437 31.86 25.57 -3.38
N GLY A 438 31.33 25.49 -2.15
CA GLY A 438 31.21 26.64 -1.26
C GLY A 438 29.91 27.43 -1.41
N HIS A 439 28.88 26.83 -2.01
CA HIS A 439 27.54 27.39 -2.14
C HIS A 439 26.49 26.47 -1.45
N PRO A 440 26.44 26.47 -0.10
CA PRO A 440 25.63 25.52 0.66
C PRO A 440 24.15 25.54 0.27
N SER A 441 23.59 24.35 0.06
CA SER A 441 22.17 24.15 -0.28
C SER A 441 21.71 24.88 -1.55
N GLN A 442 22.64 25.31 -2.41
CA GLN A 442 22.34 25.89 -3.71
C GLN A 442 22.39 24.79 -4.78
N PHE A 443 21.33 24.67 -5.58
CA PHE A 443 21.27 23.71 -6.68
C PHE A 443 21.30 24.42 -8.02
N VAL A 444 21.92 23.77 -9.01
CA VAL A 444 21.94 24.23 -10.41
C VAL A 444 21.52 23.09 -11.34
N ASP A 445 21.04 23.42 -12.55
CA ASP A 445 20.75 22.42 -13.57
C ASP A 445 22.05 21.81 -14.09
N GLY A 446 22.44 20.68 -13.49
CA GLY A 446 23.62 19.92 -13.89
C GLY A 446 23.40 19.15 -15.19
N SER A 447 22.16 18.98 -15.64
CA SER A 447 21.83 18.18 -16.83
C SER A 447 22.71 18.61 -18.00
N ALA A 448 22.77 19.91 -18.30
CA ALA A 448 23.52 20.46 -19.43
C ALA A 448 25.00 20.04 -19.48
N LEU A 449 25.64 20.00 -18.29
CA LEU A 449 27.06 19.77 -18.10
C LEU A 449 27.46 18.30 -18.24
N LEU A 450 26.51 17.39 -18.07
CA LEU A 450 26.70 15.93 -18.19
C LEU A 450 26.74 15.42 -19.64
N GLY A 451 26.75 16.34 -20.62
CA GLY A 451 26.85 16.05 -22.06
C GLY A 451 25.53 16.20 -22.84
N VAL A 452 24.72 17.20 -22.53
CA VAL A 452 23.36 17.34 -23.08
C VAL A 452 23.36 17.90 -24.50
N GLY A 453 23.27 16.96 -25.42
CA GLY A 453 22.15 16.91 -26.36
C GLY A 453 21.41 15.56 -26.38
N ASN A 454 21.90 14.52 -25.67
CA ASN A 454 21.57 13.12 -25.98
C ASN A 454 21.03 12.28 -24.80
N LEU A 455 20.73 12.85 -23.62
CA LEU A 455 19.98 12.09 -22.61
C LEU A 455 18.59 11.73 -23.18
N PRO A 456 18.14 10.48 -23.02
CA PRO A 456 16.92 10.02 -23.65
C PRO A 456 15.71 10.76 -23.06
N ARG A 457 14.89 11.34 -23.93
CA ARG A 457 13.53 11.73 -23.54
C ARG A 457 12.67 10.48 -23.48
N VAL A 458 12.01 10.27 -22.35
CA VAL A 458 11.23 9.06 -22.09
C VAL A 458 9.93 9.42 -21.39
N VAL A 459 8.96 8.51 -21.44
CA VAL A 459 7.83 8.55 -20.50
C VAL A 459 8.29 7.84 -19.23
N GLY A 460 9.16 8.50 -18.47
CA GLY A 460 9.83 7.93 -17.29
C GLY A 460 8.86 7.71 -16.13
N ARG A 461 9.09 6.65 -15.37
CA ARG A 461 8.33 6.30 -14.15
C ARG A 461 9.29 5.96 -13.02
N GLY A 462 9.41 4.67 -12.67
CA GLY A 462 10.32 4.23 -11.63
C GLY A 462 11.76 4.58 -11.95
N LEU A 463 12.49 4.96 -10.90
CA LEU A 463 13.91 5.30 -10.93
C LEU A 463 14.59 4.62 -9.74
N ALA A 464 15.72 3.97 -9.99
CA ALA A 464 16.62 3.54 -8.94
C ALA A 464 18.08 3.85 -9.31
N VAL A 465 18.91 4.05 -8.29
CA VAL A 465 20.33 4.36 -8.38
C VAL A 465 21.15 3.32 -7.64
N GLY A 466 22.34 3.01 -8.16
CA GLY A 466 23.27 2.06 -7.57
C GLY A 466 24.52 1.84 -8.42
N ASP A 467 25.60 1.36 -7.80
CA ASP A 467 26.86 1.02 -8.47
C ASP A 467 26.76 -0.41 -9.05
N PHE A 468 26.22 -0.56 -10.26
CA PHE A 468 25.96 -1.90 -10.79
C PHE A 468 27.26 -2.62 -11.20
N ASN A 469 28.34 -1.90 -11.43
CA ASN A 469 29.60 -2.49 -11.90
C ASN A 469 30.72 -2.46 -10.85
N ASN A 470 30.39 -2.09 -9.62
CA ASN A 470 31.29 -2.01 -8.47
C ASN A 470 32.53 -1.13 -8.75
N ASP A 471 32.34 -0.03 -9.49
CA ASP A 471 33.40 0.90 -9.87
C ASP A 471 33.44 2.20 -9.05
N GLY A 472 32.54 2.31 -8.06
CA GLY A 472 32.43 3.41 -7.10
C GLY A 472 31.57 4.57 -7.54
N ARG A 473 31.15 4.59 -8.80
CA ARG A 473 30.27 5.61 -9.37
C ARG A 473 28.84 5.09 -9.42
N ILE A 474 27.91 5.95 -9.05
CA ILE A 474 26.49 5.60 -9.05
C ILE A 474 25.90 5.70 -10.45
N ASP A 475 25.16 4.67 -10.84
CA ASP A 475 24.46 4.58 -12.11
C ASP A 475 22.95 4.69 -11.91
N ILE A 476 22.21 5.10 -12.96
CA ILE A 476 20.78 5.43 -12.87
C ILE A 476 19.97 4.49 -13.78
N ALA A 477 19.06 3.70 -13.22
CA ALA A 477 18.13 2.84 -13.95
C ALA A 477 16.71 3.43 -13.95
N ILE A 478 16.05 3.48 -15.12
CA ILE A 478 14.71 4.09 -15.26
C ILE A 478 13.80 3.19 -16.09
N ASN A 479 12.63 2.87 -15.53
CA ASN A 479 11.55 2.19 -16.24
C ASN A 479 10.73 3.21 -17.05
N THR A 480 10.34 2.83 -18.27
CA THR A 480 9.68 3.75 -19.22
C THR A 480 8.42 3.14 -19.79
N ILE A 481 7.30 3.87 -19.73
CA ILE A 481 6.00 3.38 -20.24
C ILE A 481 6.08 3.11 -21.74
N GLY A 482 5.74 1.89 -22.15
CA GLY A 482 5.78 1.43 -23.55
C GLY A 482 7.16 1.46 -24.24
N GLY A 483 8.18 1.95 -23.53
CA GLY A 483 9.54 2.17 -23.99
C GLY A 483 10.51 1.11 -23.47
N ARG A 484 11.78 1.28 -23.83
CA ARG A 484 12.87 0.41 -23.37
C ARG A 484 13.35 0.87 -21.98
N LEU A 485 13.79 -0.06 -21.16
CA LEU A 485 14.51 0.27 -19.92
C LEU A 485 15.74 1.14 -20.23
N GLN A 486 16.01 2.13 -19.39
CA GLN A 486 17.24 2.94 -19.45
C GLN A 486 18.18 2.52 -18.31
N LEU A 487 19.48 2.51 -18.58
CA LEU A 487 20.54 2.41 -17.57
C LEU A 487 21.61 3.40 -17.98
N LEU A 488 21.69 4.52 -17.27
CA LEU A 488 22.68 5.57 -17.50
C LEU A 488 23.88 5.28 -16.63
N ARG A 489 25.00 4.94 -17.29
CA ARG A 489 26.27 4.71 -16.60
C ARG A 489 26.99 6.02 -16.36
N SER A 490 27.44 6.24 -15.13
CA SER A 490 28.31 7.36 -14.77
C SER A 490 29.77 7.07 -15.13
N THR A 491 30.44 8.06 -15.72
CA THR A 491 31.86 8.02 -16.06
C THR A 491 32.49 9.39 -15.84
N GLY A 492 33.79 9.43 -15.54
CA GLY A 492 34.53 10.68 -15.41
C GLY A 492 34.36 11.42 -14.08
N ALA A 493 33.58 10.89 -13.13
CA ALA A 493 33.57 11.40 -11.74
C ALA A 493 34.97 11.31 -11.11
N HIS A 494 35.32 12.30 -10.30
CA HIS A 494 36.63 12.47 -9.68
C HIS A 494 36.47 12.57 -8.17
N GLY A 495 37.04 11.61 -7.44
CA GLY A 495 36.96 11.57 -5.99
C GLY A 495 37.12 10.13 -5.49
N HIS A 496 37.35 10.02 -4.19
CA HIS A 496 37.34 8.76 -3.47
C HIS A 496 35.92 8.39 -3.07
N TRP A 497 35.66 7.12 -2.85
CA TRP A 497 34.33 6.63 -2.49
C TRP A 497 34.37 5.56 -1.42
N LEU A 498 33.24 5.29 -0.79
CA LEU A 498 33.06 4.15 0.11
C LEU A 498 31.65 3.62 -0.02
N GLU A 499 31.52 2.31 -0.21
CA GLU A 499 30.24 1.63 -0.05
C GLU A 499 30.22 0.77 1.20
N VAL A 500 29.12 0.82 1.94
CA VAL A 500 28.94 0.10 3.19
C VAL A 500 27.77 -0.88 3.04
N ARG A 501 28.09 -2.17 3.07
CA ARG A 501 27.09 -3.24 3.11
C ARG A 501 26.93 -3.74 4.52
N LEU A 502 25.73 -3.62 5.09
CA LEU A 502 25.44 -4.21 6.39
C LEU A 502 25.31 -5.73 6.29
N ALA A 503 25.87 -6.46 7.26
CA ALA A 503 25.81 -7.91 7.27
C ALA A 503 24.40 -8.48 7.52
N ARG A 504 23.52 -7.69 8.14
CA ARG A 504 22.10 -7.97 8.31
C ARG A 504 21.33 -6.83 7.66
N PHE A 505 20.28 -7.16 6.91
CA PHE A 505 19.34 -6.18 6.41
C PHE A 505 18.69 -5.44 7.60
N SER A 506 18.87 -4.13 7.66
CA SER A 506 18.46 -3.30 8.78
C SER A 506 17.95 -1.95 8.24
N PRO A 507 16.74 -1.93 7.66
CA PRO A 507 16.12 -0.69 7.20
C PRO A 507 15.97 0.27 8.38
N GLY A 508 16.21 1.56 8.16
CA GLY A 508 16.28 2.59 9.20
C GLY A 508 17.63 2.67 9.94
N ALA A 509 18.64 1.87 9.54
CA ALA A 509 19.98 2.03 10.09
C ALA A 509 20.65 3.28 9.51
N VAL A 510 21.15 4.15 10.38
CA VAL A 510 21.90 5.36 10.01
C VAL A 510 23.39 5.04 10.00
N VAL A 511 24.04 5.35 8.89
CA VAL A 511 25.48 5.18 8.68
C VAL A 511 26.11 6.56 8.55
N THR A 512 27.10 6.84 9.40
CA THR A 512 27.85 8.09 9.39
C THR A 512 29.32 7.82 9.10
N ALA A 513 29.85 8.44 8.04
CA ALA A 513 31.27 8.47 7.73
C ALA A 513 31.88 9.78 8.24
N VAL A 514 32.84 9.68 9.16
CA VAL A 514 33.61 10.83 9.67
C VAL A 514 34.91 10.92 8.88
N LEU A 515 35.07 12.00 8.11
CA LEU A 515 36.25 12.26 7.31
C LEU A 515 37.46 12.71 8.18
N PRO A 516 38.69 12.70 7.65
CA PRO A 516 39.89 13.15 8.38
C PRO A 516 39.86 14.62 8.82
N ASP A 517 39.12 15.46 8.09
CA ASP A 517 38.91 16.88 8.41
C ASP A 517 37.80 17.11 9.46
N GLY A 518 37.13 16.04 9.91
CA GLY A 518 36.05 16.09 10.89
C GLY A 518 34.65 16.27 10.32
N ARG A 519 34.49 16.47 8.99
CA ARG A 519 33.18 16.46 8.34
C ARG A 519 32.49 15.11 8.55
N LYS A 520 31.16 15.14 8.68
CA LYS A 520 30.32 13.95 8.88
C LYS A 520 29.37 13.84 7.70
N LEU A 521 29.42 12.72 7.00
CA LEU A 521 28.48 12.38 5.95
C LEU A 521 27.51 11.34 6.51
N THR A 522 26.21 11.60 6.46
CA THR A 522 25.17 10.72 7.03
C THR A 522 24.27 10.20 5.92
N ARG A 523 23.96 8.91 5.98
CA ARG A 523 23.05 8.21 5.06
C ARG A 523 22.25 7.18 5.82
N GLU A 524 21.09 6.81 5.30
CA GLU A 524 20.19 5.83 5.91
C GLU A 524 19.99 4.64 4.99
N VAL A 525 19.90 3.43 5.57
CA VAL A 525 19.47 2.24 4.84
C VAL A 525 17.96 2.30 4.64
N GLN A 526 17.52 2.59 3.42
CA GLN A 526 16.11 2.63 3.06
C GLN A 526 15.70 1.40 2.24
N ALA A 527 14.42 1.04 2.32
CA ALA A 527 13.81 0.03 1.47
C ALA A 527 12.41 0.53 1.06
N GLY A 528 12.24 0.79 -0.24
CA GLY A 528 11.23 1.71 -0.78
C GLY A 528 11.89 3.02 -1.24
N SER A 529 11.16 4.14 -1.23
CA SER A 529 11.52 5.45 -1.82
C SER A 529 11.32 5.56 -3.35
N SER A 530 11.71 6.72 -3.89
CA SER A 530 11.48 7.15 -5.26
C SER A 530 10.02 7.03 -5.67
N TYR A 531 9.77 6.85 -6.96
CA TYR A 531 8.48 6.38 -7.46
C TYR A 531 8.51 4.85 -7.54
N LEU A 532 7.86 4.22 -6.56
CA LEU A 532 7.51 2.79 -6.56
C LEU A 532 8.71 1.82 -6.66
N SER A 533 9.90 2.25 -6.26
CA SER A 533 11.16 1.58 -6.57
C SER A 533 11.98 1.29 -5.30
N SER A 534 13.07 0.55 -5.44
CA SER A 534 14.06 0.35 -4.37
C SER A 534 15.47 0.52 -4.91
N GLN A 535 16.23 1.34 -4.19
CA GLN A 535 17.63 1.68 -4.47
C GLN A 535 18.57 0.52 -4.16
N ASP A 536 19.85 0.70 -4.47
CA ASP A 536 20.91 -0.16 -3.93
C ASP A 536 20.82 -0.25 -2.39
N PRO A 537 20.78 -1.46 -1.80
CA PRO A 537 20.75 -1.60 -0.35
C PRO A 537 22.10 -1.28 0.33
N ARG A 538 23.17 -1.08 -0.44
CA ARG A 538 24.46 -0.60 0.06
C ARG A 538 24.43 0.92 0.22
N VAL A 539 25.02 1.40 1.31
CA VAL A 539 25.12 2.84 1.56
C VAL A 539 26.37 3.37 0.88
N HIS A 540 26.21 4.32 -0.03
CA HIS A 540 27.31 4.96 -0.77
C HIS A 540 27.67 6.33 -0.20
N PHE A 541 28.96 6.65 -0.23
CA PHE A 541 29.54 7.94 0.08
C PHE A 541 30.56 8.32 -1.00
N GLY A 542 30.42 9.49 -1.63
CA GLY A 542 31.57 10.20 -2.17
C GLY A 542 32.34 10.86 -1.04
N LEU A 543 33.66 10.84 -1.13
CA LEU A 543 34.59 11.28 -0.09
C LEU A 543 35.43 12.49 -0.54
N GLY A 544 35.24 12.97 -1.77
CA GLY A 544 36.11 13.95 -2.41
C GLY A 544 37.56 13.47 -2.39
N GLU A 545 38.45 14.32 -1.89
CA GLU A 545 39.89 14.01 -1.79
C GLU A 545 40.25 13.09 -0.61
N ALA A 546 39.30 12.69 0.24
CA ALA A 546 39.60 11.88 1.41
C ALA A 546 39.82 10.40 1.05
N THR A 547 41.08 9.96 1.15
CA THR A 547 41.51 8.56 0.91
C THR A 547 41.09 7.56 1.99
N SER A 548 40.47 8.02 3.07
CA SER A 548 39.98 7.17 4.16
C SER A 548 38.91 7.86 4.99
N VAL A 549 38.14 7.05 5.71
CA VAL A 549 37.18 7.47 6.73
C VAL A 549 37.78 7.19 8.11
N SER A 550 37.96 8.25 8.90
CA SER A 550 38.53 8.19 10.26
C SER A 550 37.69 7.30 11.17
N GLU A 551 36.37 7.43 11.08
CA GLU A 551 35.42 6.65 11.84
C GLU A 551 34.14 6.40 11.04
N LEU A 552 33.76 5.13 10.91
CA LEU A 552 32.50 4.71 10.35
C LEU A 552 31.59 4.25 11.50
N ILE A 553 30.45 4.93 11.66
CA ILE A 553 29.49 4.74 12.73
C ILE A 553 28.21 4.16 12.13
N VAL A 554 27.69 3.07 12.68
CA VAL A 554 26.39 2.50 12.29
C VAL A 554 25.48 2.50 13.52
N ARG A 555 24.42 3.32 13.48
CA ARG A 555 23.33 3.35 14.45
C ARG A 555 22.16 2.54 13.90
N TYR A 556 21.88 1.41 14.53
CA TYR A 556 20.75 0.54 14.16
C TYR A 556 19.43 1.08 14.74
N PRO A 557 18.28 0.71 14.14
CA PRO A 557 16.97 0.89 14.78
C PRO A 557 16.99 0.37 16.22
N GLY A 558 16.40 1.12 17.15
CA GLY A 558 16.47 0.86 18.60
C GLY A 558 17.73 1.40 19.29
N GLY A 559 18.55 2.20 18.60
CA GLY A 559 19.59 3.05 19.20
C GLY A 559 20.95 2.39 19.45
N ARG A 560 21.15 1.13 19.04
CA ARG A 560 22.45 0.47 19.19
C ARG A 560 23.46 1.01 18.18
N GLU A 561 24.62 1.40 18.65
CA GLU A 561 25.69 1.94 17.81
C GLU A 561 26.91 1.00 17.74
N VAL A 562 27.55 0.93 16.57
CA VAL A 562 28.80 0.19 16.33
C VAL A 562 29.74 1.07 15.51
N ARG A 563 31.02 1.10 15.90
CA ARG A 563 32.05 1.97 15.29
C ARG A 563 33.19 1.14 14.70
N ARG A 564 33.77 1.62 13.61
CA ARG A 564 35.03 1.12 13.03
C ARG A 564 35.90 2.29 12.63
N SER A 565 37.14 2.33 13.12
CA SER A 565 38.11 3.37 12.77
C SER A 565 38.96 3.00 11.56
N ASN A 566 39.52 4.01 10.90
CA ASN A 566 40.50 3.90 9.81
C ASN A 566 40.04 2.98 8.68
N VAL A 567 38.87 3.29 8.10
CA VAL A 567 38.32 2.55 6.96
C VAL A 567 38.92 3.13 5.67
N PRO A 568 39.64 2.34 4.85
CA PRO A 568 40.17 2.84 3.59
C PRO A 568 39.03 3.19 2.61
N ALA A 569 39.26 4.19 1.77
CA ALA A 569 38.39 4.49 0.65
C ALA A 569 38.56 3.48 -0.50
N ASP A 570 37.80 3.69 -1.57
CA ASP A 570 37.80 3.00 -2.86
C ASP A 570 37.45 1.51 -2.76
N GLY A 571 36.39 1.21 -2.02
CA GLY A 571 35.91 -0.16 -1.92
C GLY A 571 34.59 -0.35 -1.20
N ILE A 572 34.13 -1.60 -1.26
CA ILE A 572 32.90 -2.08 -0.61
C ILE A 572 33.28 -2.75 0.71
N VAL A 573 32.80 -2.20 1.81
CA VAL A 573 33.05 -2.72 3.16
C VAL A 573 31.84 -3.48 3.65
N LEU A 574 32.04 -4.77 3.92
CA LEU A 574 31.08 -5.56 4.69
C LEU A 574 31.20 -5.20 6.18
N PHE A 575 30.20 -4.50 6.70
CA PHE A 575 30.13 -4.10 8.08
C PHE A 575 29.54 -5.23 8.93
N ARG A 576 30.43 -5.97 9.60
CA ARG A 576 30.06 -7.07 10.52
C ARG A 576 30.12 -6.61 11.97
N ARG A 577 29.16 -7.10 12.76
CA ARG A 577 29.24 -7.06 14.22
C ARG A 577 30.48 -7.86 14.69
N GLN A 578 31.38 -7.24 15.46
CA GLN A 578 32.32 -8.02 16.27
C GLN A 578 31.55 -8.77 17.37
N PRO A 579 31.82 -10.06 17.62
CA PRO A 579 31.12 -10.78 18.69
C PRO A 579 31.39 -10.09 20.04
N PRO A 580 30.35 -9.80 20.85
CA PRO A 580 30.55 -9.20 22.15
C PRO A 580 31.24 -10.20 23.09
N ASN A 581 32.31 -9.76 23.76
CA ASN A 581 32.77 -10.40 24.98
C ASN A 581 31.63 -10.37 26.01
N ALA A 582 31.29 -11.54 26.53
CA ALA A 582 30.15 -11.73 27.43
C ALA A 582 30.42 -11.15 28.84
N ARG A 583 29.46 -10.34 29.33
CA ARG A 583 29.07 -9.99 30.74
C ARG A 583 28.51 -8.54 30.71
N VAL A 584 27.38 -8.14 31.33
CA VAL A 584 26.84 -8.42 32.67
C VAL A 584 25.30 -8.23 32.73
N ALA A 585 24.71 -9.02 33.63
CA ALA A 585 23.43 -9.01 34.38
C ALA A 585 22.32 -7.92 34.27
N ARG A 586 21.11 -8.46 34.50
CA ARG A 586 19.79 -7.83 34.74
C ARG A 586 19.75 -6.92 35.98
N ALA A 587 18.81 -5.97 35.98
CA ALA A 587 18.00 -5.64 37.16
C ALA A 587 16.63 -5.06 36.77
N SER A 588 15.61 -5.45 37.52
CA SER A 588 14.20 -5.10 37.38
C SER A 588 13.80 -4.14 38.50
N ALA A 589 12.95 -3.14 38.23
CA ALA A 589 12.10 -2.52 39.25
C ALA A 589 10.92 -1.76 38.61
N VAL A 590 9.73 -2.00 39.13
CA VAL A 590 8.46 -1.34 38.78
C VAL A 590 8.10 -0.35 39.89
N PRO A 591 7.63 0.88 39.61
CA PRO A 591 6.93 1.69 40.58
C PRO A 591 5.40 1.70 40.35
N ARG A 592 4.66 1.71 41.48
CA ARG A 592 3.20 1.84 41.58
C ARG A 592 2.76 3.29 41.32
N LEU A 593 1.61 3.48 40.67
CA LEU A 593 0.91 4.76 40.53
C LEU A 593 -0.11 4.95 41.68
N PRO A 594 -0.35 6.19 42.15
CA PRO A 594 -1.43 6.50 43.08
C PRO A 594 -2.76 6.77 42.35
N SER A 595 -3.84 6.48 43.08
CA SER A 595 -5.24 6.67 42.68
C SER A 595 -5.65 8.14 42.60
N SER A 596 -6.37 8.53 41.54
CA SER A 596 -7.21 9.74 41.54
C SER A 596 -8.68 9.36 41.68
N ARG A 597 -9.39 10.09 42.54
CA ARG A 597 -10.85 10.10 42.64
C ARG A 597 -11.44 11.13 41.69
N SER A 598 -12.65 10.81 41.25
CA SER A 598 -13.57 11.50 40.34
C SER A 598 -14.00 12.91 40.76
N SER A 599 -14.35 13.73 39.76
CA SER A 599 -15.65 14.43 39.70
C SER A 599 -15.85 15.04 38.31
N GLY A 600 -16.95 14.69 37.63
CA GLY A 600 -17.37 15.28 36.36
C GLY A 600 -18.40 14.40 35.66
N SER A 601 -19.68 14.73 35.84
CA SER A 601 -20.84 14.01 35.31
C SER A 601 -21.11 14.37 33.86
N GLU A 602 -20.69 13.50 32.94
CA GLU A 602 -21.28 13.29 31.62
C GLU A 602 -20.97 11.84 31.23
N SER A 603 -21.95 11.11 30.69
CA SER A 603 -21.73 9.71 30.31
C SER A 603 -20.66 9.68 29.21
N PRO A 604 -19.46 9.12 29.43
CA PRO A 604 -18.27 9.34 28.59
C PRO A 604 -18.40 8.74 27.18
N TYR A 605 -19.50 8.07 26.90
CA TYR A 605 -19.83 7.39 25.65
C TYR A 605 -20.95 8.11 24.86
N LEU A 606 -21.46 9.24 25.35
CA LEU A 606 -22.41 10.12 24.65
C LEU A 606 -21.68 11.28 23.96
N ILE A 607 -22.27 11.77 22.88
CA ILE A 607 -21.84 13.01 22.21
C ILE A 607 -22.57 14.18 22.87
N ASP A 608 -21.81 15.11 23.45
CA ASP A 608 -22.37 16.28 24.14
C ASP A 608 -23.14 17.18 23.15
N GLY A 609 -24.34 17.63 23.56
CA GLY A 609 -25.19 18.48 22.72
C GLY A 609 -25.80 17.79 21.49
N CYS A 610 -25.73 16.47 21.37
CA CYS A 610 -26.31 15.72 20.26
C CYS A 610 -27.81 15.48 20.43
N THR A 611 -28.58 15.70 19.36
CA THR A 611 -29.99 15.31 19.28
C THR A 611 -30.12 13.94 18.65
N ARG A 612 -30.64 12.97 19.41
CA ARG A 612 -30.82 11.59 18.94
C ARG A 612 -31.86 11.55 17.82
N ALA A 613 -31.58 10.78 16.78
CA ALA A 613 -32.50 10.60 15.66
C ALA A 613 -33.81 9.94 16.10
N ASP A 614 -34.92 10.38 15.50
CA ASP A 614 -36.21 9.70 15.64
C ASP A 614 -36.11 8.32 14.98
N LEU A 615 -36.40 7.27 15.77
CA LEU A 615 -36.39 5.89 15.29
C LEU A 615 -37.73 5.47 14.68
N HIS A 616 -38.71 6.38 14.58
CA HIS A 616 -40.03 6.16 13.99
C HIS A 616 -40.78 4.95 14.62
N GLY A 617 -40.62 4.76 15.93
CA GLY A 617 -41.20 3.65 16.67
C GLY A 617 -40.41 2.33 16.59
N HIS A 618 -39.28 2.28 15.89
CA HIS A 618 -38.40 1.11 15.85
C HIS A 618 -37.49 1.03 17.08
N SER A 619 -37.18 -0.21 17.49
CA SER A 619 -36.17 -0.47 18.51
C SER A 619 -34.76 -0.28 17.94
N VAL A 620 -33.77 0.00 18.80
CA VAL A 620 -32.37 0.09 18.34
C VAL A 620 -31.86 -1.22 17.77
N ALA A 621 -32.38 -2.37 18.23
CA ALA A 621 -32.05 -3.67 17.66
C ALA A 621 -32.50 -3.75 16.20
N ARG A 622 -33.71 -3.29 15.88
CA ARG A 622 -34.21 -3.19 14.51
C ARG A 622 -33.33 -2.28 13.64
N VAL A 623 -32.84 -1.17 14.19
CA VAL A 623 -31.92 -0.27 13.48
C VAL A 623 -30.63 -0.99 13.09
N TRP A 624 -30.05 -1.78 14.00
CA TRP A 624 -28.82 -2.54 13.74
C TRP A 624 -29.04 -3.76 12.83
N ASP A 625 -30.22 -4.40 12.88
CA ASP A 625 -30.60 -5.43 11.91
C ASP A 625 -30.64 -4.84 10.49
N GLU A 626 -31.23 -3.66 10.31
CA GLU A 626 -31.27 -2.99 9.01
C GLU A 626 -29.88 -2.55 8.53
N ALA A 627 -29.03 -2.03 9.43
CA ALA A 627 -27.66 -1.69 9.10
C ALA A 627 -26.83 -2.92 8.68
N MET A 628 -27.06 -4.07 9.31
CA MET A 628 -26.44 -5.34 8.93
C MET A 628 -26.96 -5.84 7.58
N LEU A 629 -28.27 -5.79 7.33
CA LEU A 629 -28.86 -6.19 6.05
C LEU A 629 -28.37 -5.30 4.90
N ASP A 630 -28.22 -3.99 5.14
CA ASP A 630 -27.60 -3.07 4.18
C ASP A 630 -26.14 -3.46 3.89
N ALA A 631 -25.36 -3.81 4.92
CA ALA A 631 -24.00 -4.32 4.74
C ALA A 631 -23.96 -5.62 3.89
N ILE A 632 -24.88 -6.57 4.13
CA ILE A 632 -25.00 -7.80 3.33
C ILE A 632 -25.30 -7.49 1.85
N ARG A 633 -26.23 -6.57 1.58
CA ARG A 633 -26.61 -6.18 0.20
C ARG A 633 -25.43 -5.59 -0.58
N ARG A 634 -24.48 -4.96 0.13
CA ARG A 634 -23.28 -4.31 -0.43
C ARG A 634 -22.08 -5.25 -0.60
N ASP A 635 -22.12 -6.45 -0.02
CA ASP A 635 -20.98 -7.37 -0.06
C ASP A 635 -21.15 -8.47 -1.12
N LEU A 636 -20.10 -9.25 -1.38
CA LEU A 636 -20.20 -10.43 -2.25
C LEU A 636 -21.18 -11.46 -1.65
N PRO A 637 -21.98 -12.16 -2.49
CA PRO A 637 -22.82 -13.25 -2.01
C PRO A 637 -22.00 -14.35 -1.33
N ALA A 638 -22.10 -14.41 -0.01
CA ALA A 638 -21.45 -15.43 0.83
C ALA A 638 -22.47 -15.96 1.85
N PRO A 639 -23.45 -16.80 1.43
CA PRO A 639 -24.61 -17.16 2.25
C PRO A 639 -24.25 -17.71 3.63
N THR A 640 -23.21 -18.53 3.73
CA THR A 640 -22.75 -19.11 5.00
C THR A 640 -22.13 -18.06 5.93
N THR A 641 -21.33 -17.14 5.39
CA THR A 641 -20.76 -16.01 6.13
C THR A 641 -21.85 -15.04 6.59
N HIS A 642 -22.80 -14.71 5.72
CA HIS A 642 -23.89 -13.77 6.01
C HIS A 642 -24.89 -14.34 7.01
N ALA A 643 -25.28 -15.61 6.88
CA ALA A 643 -26.13 -16.31 7.86
C ALA A 643 -25.50 -16.34 9.26
N ARG A 644 -24.19 -16.49 9.32
CA ARG A 644 -23.43 -16.41 10.57
C ARG A 644 -23.40 -15.01 11.15
N ASN A 645 -23.18 -13.98 10.32
CA ASN A 645 -23.22 -12.59 10.77
C ASN A 645 -24.58 -12.26 11.38
N LEU A 646 -25.66 -12.68 10.72
CA LEU A 646 -27.04 -12.57 11.22
C LEU A 646 -27.17 -13.20 12.61
N PHE A 647 -26.76 -14.45 12.77
CA PHE A 647 -26.84 -15.14 14.07
C PHE A 647 -26.00 -14.47 15.17
N HIS A 648 -24.72 -14.15 14.89
CA HIS A 648 -23.82 -13.57 15.90
C HIS A 648 -24.24 -12.16 16.33
N ILE A 649 -24.79 -11.36 15.42
CA ILE A 649 -25.31 -10.04 15.75
C ILE A 649 -26.56 -10.16 16.61
N SER A 650 -27.51 -11.03 16.25
CA SER A 650 -28.68 -11.28 17.10
C SER A 650 -28.28 -11.78 18.49
N ALA A 651 -27.31 -12.68 18.59
CA ALA A 651 -26.80 -13.16 19.88
C ALA A 651 -26.08 -12.06 20.69
N ALA A 652 -25.29 -11.20 20.04
CA ALA A 652 -24.66 -10.07 20.71
C ALA A 652 -25.69 -9.04 21.23
N MET A 653 -26.75 -8.77 20.47
CA MET A 653 -27.83 -7.90 20.93
C MET A 653 -28.64 -8.54 22.06
N TRP A 654 -28.84 -9.87 22.01
CA TRP A 654 -29.44 -10.63 23.11
C TRP A 654 -28.62 -10.52 24.40
N ASP A 655 -27.29 -10.69 24.32
CA ASP A 655 -26.41 -10.56 25.49
C ASP A 655 -26.49 -9.18 26.14
N ALA A 656 -26.51 -8.13 25.32
CA ALA A 656 -26.67 -6.76 25.78
C ALA A 656 -28.01 -6.55 26.49
N TRP A 657 -29.08 -7.17 25.99
CA TRP A 657 -30.40 -7.12 26.61
C TRP A 657 -30.47 -7.93 27.91
N ALA A 658 -29.93 -9.15 27.89
CA ALA A 658 -29.92 -10.14 28.97
C ALA A 658 -29.06 -9.70 30.15
N ALA A 659 -28.01 -8.89 29.91
CA ALA A 659 -27.18 -8.34 30.96
C ALA A 659 -27.96 -7.47 31.97
N TYR A 660 -29.08 -6.86 31.56
CA TYR A 660 -29.96 -6.08 32.45
C TYR A 660 -31.24 -6.83 32.86
N ASP A 661 -31.39 -8.10 32.45
CA ASP A 661 -32.49 -8.96 32.87
C ASP A 661 -32.05 -9.89 34.01
N PRO A 662 -32.84 -10.03 35.09
CA PRO A 662 -32.45 -10.85 36.23
C PRO A 662 -32.48 -12.36 35.98
N LYS A 663 -33.10 -12.83 34.88
CA LYS A 663 -33.33 -14.26 34.61
C LYS A 663 -32.72 -14.76 33.32
N ALA A 664 -32.67 -13.93 32.28
CA ALA A 664 -32.19 -14.35 30.96
C ALA A 664 -30.67 -14.47 30.90
N ASP A 665 -30.10 -15.58 30.42
CA ASP A 665 -28.65 -15.69 30.22
C ASP A 665 -28.25 -15.29 28.80
N GLY A 666 -27.10 -14.62 28.68
CA GLY A 666 -26.48 -14.34 27.38
C GLY A 666 -25.74 -15.56 26.82
N TYR A 667 -25.52 -15.54 25.51
CA TYR A 667 -24.86 -16.57 24.72
C TYR A 667 -23.32 -16.47 24.80
N PHE A 668 -22.75 -15.28 24.65
CA PHE A 668 -21.30 -15.06 24.71
C PHE A 668 -20.82 -14.60 26.09
N VAL A 669 -21.61 -13.76 26.78
CA VAL A 669 -21.34 -13.27 28.13
C VAL A 669 -22.58 -13.43 29.02
N THR A 670 -22.38 -13.72 30.30
CA THR A 670 -23.47 -13.94 31.28
C THR A 670 -23.47 -12.92 32.42
N GLU A 671 -22.70 -11.84 32.29
CA GLU A 671 -22.58 -10.80 33.31
C GLU A 671 -23.88 -10.02 33.52
N LYS A 672 -24.10 -9.54 34.75
CA LYS A 672 -25.32 -8.83 35.15
C LYS A 672 -25.03 -7.42 35.60
N HIS A 673 -25.81 -6.47 35.11
CA HIS A 673 -25.65 -5.04 35.33
C HIS A 673 -26.95 -4.42 35.84
N LYS A 674 -26.81 -3.31 36.58
CA LYS A 674 -27.92 -2.48 37.04
C LYS A 674 -27.76 -1.09 36.44
N ALA A 675 -28.87 -0.49 36.01
CA ALA A 675 -28.90 0.87 35.51
C ALA A 675 -30.13 1.59 36.07
N ALA A 676 -30.03 2.92 36.25
CA ALA A 676 -31.17 3.74 36.62
C ALA A 676 -32.21 3.79 35.48
N ASP A 677 -31.74 3.85 34.23
CA ASP A 677 -32.54 3.66 33.03
C ASP A 677 -32.05 2.40 32.29
N VAL A 678 -32.79 1.31 32.46
CA VAL A 678 -32.48 0.01 31.84
C VAL A 678 -32.66 0.06 30.32
N GLN A 679 -33.62 0.84 29.82
CA GLN A 679 -33.88 0.92 28.38
C GLN A 679 -32.72 1.64 27.69
N ALA A 680 -32.32 2.82 28.18
CA ALA A 680 -31.19 3.58 27.64
C ALA A 680 -29.87 2.79 27.74
N ALA A 681 -29.67 2.05 28.83
CA ALA A 681 -28.50 1.20 29.01
C ALA A 681 -28.48 0.03 28.00
N ARG A 682 -29.61 -0.66 27.80
CA ARG A 682 -29.73 -1.71 26.78
C ARG A 682 -29.45 -1.17 25.39
N GLU A 683 -29.98 0.01 25.07
CA GLU A 683 -29.80 0.59 23.74
C GLU A 683 -28.34 0.95 23.43
N ALA A 684 -27.64 1.51 24.42
CA ALA A 684 -26.21 1.79 24.31
C ALA A 684 -25.39 0.49 24.18
N ALA A 685 -25.64 -0.50 25.04
CA ALA A 685 -24.92 -1.77 25.00
C ALA A 685 -25.13 -2.51 23.67
N ILE A 686 -26.38 -2.56 23.17
CA ILE A 686 -26.71 -3.12 21.84
C ILE A 686 -25.92 -2.39 20.75
N SER A 687 -25.90 -1.05 20.80
CA SER A 687 -25.30 -0.26 19.73
C SER A 687 -23.78 -0.42 19.66
N TYR A 688 -23.09 -0.42 20.79
CA TYR A 688 -21.66 -0.68 20.81
C TYR A 688 -21.33 -2.13 20.44
N ALA A 689 -22.14 -3.11 20.87
CA ALA A 689 -21.95 -4.51 20.49
C ALA A 689 -22.10 -4.73 18.97
N ALA A 690 -23.20 -4.24 18.39
CA ALA A 690 -23.49 -4.37 16.96
C ALA A 690 -22.49 -3.60 16.11
N TYR A 691 -22.19 -2.33 16.44
CA TYR A 691 -21.23 -1.51 15.71
C TYR A 691 -19.85 -2.18 15.62
N ARG A 692 -19.28 -2.59 16.77
CA ARG A 692 -17.94 -3.17 16.83
C ARG A 692 -17.88 -4.53 16.11
N LEU A 693 -18.92 -5.34 16.25
CA LEU A 693 -18.96 -6.64 15.60
C LEU A 693 -19.13 -6.48 14.08
N LEU A 694 -20.01 -5.60 13.59
CA LEU A 694 -20.20 -5.36 12.16
C LEU A 694 -18.94 -4.76 11.50
N LEU A 695 -18.29 -3.78 12.13
CA LEU A 695 -17.00 -3.27 11.65
C LEU A 695 -15.97 -4.39 11.51
N TRP A 696 -15.88 -5.29 12.49
CA TRP A 696 -14.99 -6.44 12.42
C TRP A 696 -15.34 -7.36 11.23
N ARG A 697 -16.62 -7.66 11.02
CA ARG A 697 -17.09 -8.62 10.00
C ARG A 697 -16.96 -8.11 8.57
N TYR A 698 -17.15 -6.81 8.35
CA TYR A 698 -17.12 -6.20 7.03
C TYR A 698 -15.80 -5.47 6.72
N SER A 699 -14.75 -5.68 7.52
CA SER A 699 -13.41 -5.09 7.33
C SER A 699 -12.71 -5.53 6.02
N TYR A 700 -13.27 -6.52 5.32
CA TYR A 700 -12.79 -7.04 4.03
C TYR A 700 -13.90 -7.12 2.96
N GLY A 701 -15.05 -6.47 3.20
CA GLY A 701 -16.19 -6.53 2.29
C GLY A 701 -15.95 -5.76 0.99
N ALA A 702 -16.57 -6.19 -0.11
CA ALA A 702 -16.35 -5.61 -1.44
C ALA A 702 -16.68 -4.11 -1.54
N ASN A 703 -17.55 -3.59 -0.66
CA ASN A 703 -17.90 -2.17 -0.56
C ASN A 703 -17.75 -1.64 0.88
N LEU A 704 -16.63 -1.98 1.55
CA LEU A 704 -16.40 -1.67 2.96
C LEU A 704 -16.54 -0.18 3.30
N ARG A 705 -16.14 0.74 2.40
CA ARG A 705 -16.21 2.20 2.65
C ARG A 705 -17.63 2.69 2.87
N VAL A 706 -18.57 2.28 2.01
CA VAL A 706 -19.98 2.67 2.12
C VAL A 706 -20.59 2.03 3.35
N THR A 707 -20.26 0.76 3.59
CA THR A 707 -20.70 0.01 4.76
C THR A 707 -20.23 0.68 6.06
N PHE A 708 -18.96 1.06 6.17
CA PHE A 708 -18.40 1.70 7.37
C PHE A 708 -18.96 3.10 7.58
N ALA A 709 -19.15 3.86 6.51
CA ALA A 709 -19.81 5.16 6.58
C ALA A 709 -21.24 5.04 7.10
N GLU A 710 -21.99 4.03 6.66
CA GLU A 710 -23.34 3.72 7.16
C GLU A 710 -23.31 3.34 8.64
N LEU A 711 -22.51 2.35 9.04
CA LEU A 711 -22.39 1.91 10.44
C LEU A 711 -22.00 3.05 11.38
N THR A 712 -21.09 3.92 10.93
CA THR A 712 -20.64 5.10 11.67
C THR A 712 -21.75 6.15 11.77
N ARG A 713 -22.50 6.38 10.68
CA ARG A 713 -23.66 7.27 10.68
C ARG A 713 -24.75 6.76 11.61
N THR A 714 -25.03 5.45 11.60
CA THR A 714 -25.98 4.81 12.52
C THR A 714 -25.57 5.00 13.97
N LEU A 715 -24.31 4.75 14.34
CA LEU A 715 -23.88 4.93 15.73
C LEU A 715 -23.94 6.40 16.19
N ARG A 716 -23.54 7.33 15.31
CA ARG A 716 -23.60 8.78 15.60
C ARG A 716 -25.03 9.31 15.67
N SER A 717 -25.95 8.83 14.83
CA SER A 717 -27.37 9.26 14.86
C SER A 717 -28.05 8.88 16.18
N LEU A 718 -27.53 7.86 16.86
CA LEU A 718 -27.93 7.45 18.20
C LEU A 718 -27.24 8.25 19.33
N CYS A 719 -26.45 9.27 18.98
CA CYS A 719 -25.65 10.12 19.88
C CYS A 719 -24.57 9.40 20.69
N TYR A 720 -24.01 8.32 20.12
CA TYR A 720 -22.90 7.59 20.73
C TYR A 720 -21.55 7.97 20.11
N ARG A 721 -20.53 8.01 20.97
CA ARG A 721 -19.14 8.34 20.62
C ARG A 721 -18.43 7.18 19.93
N LEU A 722 -17.86 7.44 18.76
CA LEU A 722 -17.09 6.43 18.01
C LEU A 722 -15.78 6.05 18.72
N ASP A 723 -15.18 7.01 19.40
CA ASP A 723 -13.88 6.90 20.08
C ASP A 723 -13.97 6.20 21.45
N PHE A 724 -15.19 5.91 21.94
CA PHE A 724 -15.35 5.09 23.14
C PHE A 724 -15.13 3.60 22.84
N THR A 725 -13.93 3.11 23.12
CA THR A 725 -13.48 1.73 22.82
C THR A 725 -13.24 0.87 24.05
N SER A 726 -13.31 1.45 25.25
CA SER A 726 -13.02 0.72 26.50
C SER A 726 -13.92 -0.49 26.68
N THR A 727 -13.33 -1.60 27.13
CA THR A 727 -14.04 -2.79 27.63
C THR A 727 -14.06 -2.85 29.15
N GLU A 728 -13.47 -1.86 29.82
CA GLU A 728 -13.34 -1.80 31.27
C GLU A 728 -14.47 -0.99 31.92
N GLY A 729 -14.87 -1.42 33.11
CA GLY A 729 -15.93 -0.77 33.90
C GLY A 729 -17.36 -1.24 33.56
N ASN A 730 -18.34 -0.62 34.22
CA ASN A 730 -19.74 -1.05 34.18
C ASN A 730 -20.61 -0.15 33.29
N SER A 731 -20.02 0.69 32.44
CA SER A 731 -20.82 1.51 31.53
C SER A 731 -21.50 0.60 30.48
N PRO A 732 -22.69 0.95 29.99
CA PRO A 732 -23.37 0.17 28.95
C PRO A 732 -22.54 0.05 27.66
N ALA A 733 -21.80 1.11 27.30
CA ALA A 733 -20.88 1.08 26.17
C ALA A 733 -19.71 0.10 26.36
N ALA A 734 -19.15 0.02 27.58
CA ALA A 734 -18.08 -0.93 27.89
C ALA A 734 -18.57 -2.38 27.87
N LEU A 735 -19.80 -2.62 28.36
CA LEU A 735 -20.49 -3.90 28.21
C LEU A 735 -20.68 -4.27 26.73
N GLY A 736 -21.18 -3.33 25.90
CA GLY A 736 -21.33 -3.55 24.46
C GLY A 736 -20.02 -3.93 23.76
N ASN A 737 -18.94 -3.21 24.06
CA ASN A 737 -17.60 -3.52 23.54
C ASN A 737 -17.11 -4.91 24.00
N ARG A 738 -17.38 -5.33 25.25
CA ARG A 738 -17.04 -6.68 25.76
C ARG A 738 -17.80 -7.78 25.04
N ILE A 739 -19.10 -7.58 24.81
CA ILE A 739 -19.94 -8.53 24.07
C ILE A 739 -19.39 -8.74 22.66
N ALA A 740 -19.09 -7.66 21.94
CA ALA A 740 -18.48 -7.74 20.62
C ALA A 740 -17.13 -8.49 20.66
N ALA A 741 -16.27 -8.19 21.63
CA ALA A 741 -15.00 -8.88 21.80
C ALA A 741 -15.19 -10.39 22.07
N ALA A 742 -16.18 -10.77 22.87
CA ALA A 742 -16.51 -12.16 23.15
C ALA A 742 -17.03 -12.90 21.91
N ALA A 743 -17.90 -12.27 21.11
CA ALA A 743 -18.40 -12.82 19.85
C ALA A 743 -17.27 -13.00 18.80
N ILE A 744 -16.34 -12.04 18.71
CA ILE A 744 -15.14 -12.15 17.86
C ILE A 744 -14.24 -13.31 18.33
N ALA A 745 -14.00 -13.40 19.64
CA ALA A 745 -13.17 -14.47 20.21
C ALA A 745 -13.80 -15.86 20.01
N TYR A 746 -15.13 -15.96 20.08
CA TYR A 746 -15.88 -17.18 19.79
C TYR A 746 -15.64 -17.61 18.34
N GLY A 747 -15.82 -16.70 17.39
CA GLY A 747 -15.71 -17.03 15.97
C GLY A 747 -14.30 -17.44 15.50
N ARG A 748 -13.26 -17.06 16.23
CA ARG A 748 -11.88 -17.53 15.97
C ARG A 748 -11.67 -19.03 16.25
N LYS A 749 -12.55 -19.63 17.06
CA LYS A 749 -12.36 -20.99 17.62
C LYS A 749 -13.42 -21.98 17.21
N ASP A 750 -14.43 -21.56 16.47
CA ASP A 750 -15.62 -22.37 16.27
C ASP A 750 -15.61 -23.19 14.98
N GLY A 751 -14.50 -23.23 14.25
CA GLY A 751 -14.34 -24.02 13.02
C GLY A 751 -14.62 -23.26 11.73
N SER A 752 -15.11 -22.02 11.79
CA SER A 752 -15.46 -21.24 10.59
C SER A 752 -14.26 -20.75 9.77
N LEU A 753 -13.05 -20.86 10.33
CA LEU A 753 -11.83 -20.26 9.79
C LEU A 753 -11.92 -18.73 9.63
N GLU A 754 -12.68 -18.06 10.50
CA GLU A 754 -12.82 -16.60 10.49
C GLU A 754 -11.48 -15.84 10.51
N ARG A 755 -10.45 -16.39 11.19
CA ARG A 755 -9.09 -15.81 11.18
C ARG A 755 -8.39 -15.82 9.81
N LEU A 756 -8.87 -16.67 8.90
CA LEU A 756 -8.42 -16.83 7.52
C LEU A 756 -9.47 -16.27 6.55
N HIS A 757 -10.37 -15.41 7.03
CA HIS A 757 -11.48 -14.86 6.26
C HIS A 757 -12.37 -15.94 5.62
N TYR A 758 -12.60 -17.02 6.36
CA TYR A 758 -13.42 -18.17 5.92
C TYR A 758 -12.86 -18.91 4.70
N ALA A 759 -11.61 -18.64 4.31
CA ALA A 759 -10.93 -19.37 3.26
C ALA A 759 -10.58 -20.79 3.72
N ASP A 760 -10.98 -21.77 2.93
CA ASP A 760 -10.67 -23.18 3.14
C ASP A 760 -10.05 -23.77 1.88
N GLU A 761 -8.82 -24.25 2.03
CA GLU A 761 -8.03 -24.84 0.94
C GLU A 761 -7.95 -26.38 1.07
N SER A 762 -8.70 -26.97 2.01
CA SER A 762 -8.62 -28.42 2.27
C SER A 762 -9.35 -29.27 1.23
N TYR A 763 -10.34 -28.71 0.53
CA TYR A 763 -11.08 -29.41 -0.51
C TYR A 763 -10.40 -29.31 -1.88
N SER A 764 -10.19 -30.46 -2.52
CA SER A 764 -9.75 -30.55 -3.91
C SER A 764 -10.80 -31.33 -4.71
N PRO A 765 -11.26 -30.81 -5.86
CA PRO A 765 -12.24 -31.50 -6.68
C PRO A 765 -11.65 -32.77 -7.29
N VAL A 766 -12.44 -33.85 -7.34
CA VAL A 766 -12.07 -35.12 -7.98
C VAL A 766 -12.03 -34.96 -9.51
N ASN A 767 -12.89 -34.10 -10.05
CA ASN A 767 -12.95 -33.81 -11.47
C ASN A 767 -12.12 -32.58 -11.84
N ALA A 768 -11.41 -32.65 -12.98
CA ALA A 768 -10.76 -31.48 -13.57
C ALA A 768 -11.81 -30.45 -14.04
N PRO A 769 -11.49 -29.14 -14.01
CA PRO A 769 -12.44 -28.12 -14.44
C PRO A 769 -12.94 -28.29 -15.88
N LEU A 770 -14.24 -28.10 -16.08
CA LEU A 770 -14.87 -28.03 -17.40
C LEU A 770 -14.69 -26.63 -17.99
N VAL A 771 -13.90 -26.53 -19.06
CA VAL A 771 -13.78 -25.29 -19.82
C VAL A 771 -14.99 -25.16 -20.72
N VAL A 772 -15.97 -24.34 -20.31
CA VAL A 772 -17.29 -24.26 -20.98
C VAL A 772 -17.17 -23.83 -22.45
N GLY A 773 -16.17 -23.01 -22.79
CA GLY A 773 -15.91 -22.57 -24.16
C GLY A 773 -15.24 -23.63 -25.07
N GLN A 774 -14.91 -24.82 -24.55
CA GLN A 774 -14.22 -25.87 -25.32
C GLN A 774 -15.04 -27.17 -25.35
N PRO A 775 -15.30 -27.75 -26.54
CA PRO A 775 -15.96 -29.05 -26.63
C PRO A 775 -15.01 -30.19 -26.22
N GLY A 776 -15.58 -31.31 -25.75
CA GLY A 776 -14.86 -32.58 -25.60
C GLY A 776 -14.19 -32.84 -24.24
N THR A 777 -14.49 -32.07 -23.19
CA THR A 777 -14.01 -32.38 -21.84
C THR A 777 -14.64 -33.67 -21.31
N ALA A 778 -13.82 -34.58 -20.79
CA ALA A 778 -14.26 -35.78 -20.10
C ALA A 778 -14.38 -35.54 -18.58
N MET A 779 -15.48 -36.00 -17.99
CA MET A 779 -15.67 -36.03 -16.54
C MET A 779 -15.12 -37.36 -16.00
N HIS A 780 -14.26 -37.32 -14.98
CA HIS A 780 -13.60 -38.51 -14.44
C HIS A 780 -14.56 -39.34 -13.58
N ASP A 781 -15.31 -38.68 -12.69
CA ASP A 781 -16.28 -39.32 -11.80
C ASP A 781 -17.58 -38.51 -11.73
N PRO A 782 -18.69 -39.01 -12.30
CA PRO A 782 -19.97 -38.30 -12.34
C PRO A 782 -20.67 -38.22 -10.98
N THR A 783 -20.16 -38.89 -9.95
CA THR A 783 -20.69 -38.81 -8.58
C THR A 783 -20.16 -37.61 -7.80
N PHE A 784 -19.14 -36.91 -8.32
CA PHE A 784 -18.52 -35.74 -7.70
C PHE A 784 -18.73 -34.46 -8.51
N TRP A 785 -18.69 -33.32 -7.82
CA TRP A 785 -18.76 -32.01 -8.46
C TRP A 785 -17.59 -31.79 -9.44
N GLN A 786 -17.90 -31.23 -10.61
CA GLN A 786 -16.92 -30.76 -11.59
C GLN A 786 -16.91 -29.22 -11.59
N PRO A 787 -15.79 -28.58 -11.25
CA PRO A 787 -15.67 -27.12 -11.34
C PRO A 787 -15.90 -26.63 -12.76
N LEU A 788 -16.59 -25.51 -12.94
CA LEU A 788 -16.67 -24.86 -14.25
C LEU A 788 -15.57 -23.82 -14.39
N ALA A 789 -14.97 -23.76 -15.58
CA ALA A 789 -14.13 -22.66 -15.98
C ALA A 789 -14.89 -21.73 -16.93
N LEU A 790 -15.15 -20.51 -16.45
CA LEU A 790 -16.00 -19.50 -17.09
C LEU A 790 -15.15 -18.30 -17.51
N ASP A 791 -15.44 -17.74 -18.68
CA ASP A 791 -14.71 -16.57 -19.20
C ASP A 791 -15.06 -15.27 -18.45
N GLN A 792 -16.28 -15.19 -17.93
CA GLN A 792 -16.77 -14.09 -17.10
C GLN A 792 -17.68 -14.63 -15.99
N THR A 793 -17.55 -14.04 -14.81
CA THR A 793 -18.36 -14.37 -13.63
C THR A 793 -18.86 -13.10 -12.98
N VAL A 794 -20.18 -13.01 -12.83
CA VAL A 794 -20.87 -11.91 -12.15
C VAL A 794 -21.72 -12.51 -11.04
N ALA A 795 -21.63 -11.94 -9.86
CA ALA A 795 -22.43 -12.30 -8.70
C ALA A 795 -23.89 -11.88 -8.90
N GLN A 796 -24.79 -12.45 -8.10
CA GLN A 796 -26.23 -12.15 -8.16
C GLN A 796 -26.57 -10.66 -7.95
N ASN A 797 -25.70 -9.90 -7.30
CA ASN A 797 -25.83 -8.45 -7.09
C ASN A 797 -25.05 -7.62 -8.13
N GLY A 798 -24.64 -8.21 -9.25
CA GLY A 798 -23.98 -7.50 -10.35
C GLY A 798 -22.48 -7.27 -10.16
N LEU A 799 -21.89 -7.70 -9.04
CA LEU A 799 -20.45 -7.55 -8.79
C LEU A 799 -19.65 -8.59 -9.60
N ALA A 800 -18.58 -8.17 -10.27
CA ALA A 800 -17.66 -9.09 -10.92
C ALA A 800 -16.95 -9.98 -9.88
N VAL A 801 -16.93 -11.30 -10.11
CA VAL A 801 -16.25 -12.26 -9.22
C VAL A 801 -14.92 -12.64 -9.84
N PRO A 802 -13.76 -12.40 -9.19
CA PRO A 802 -12.46 -12.79 -9.73
C PRO A 802 -12.25 -14.31 -9.65
N GLY A 803 -12.12 -14.98 -10.79
CA GLY A 803 -11.77 -16.40 -10.85
C GLY A 803 -12.25 -17.06 -12.14
N LYS A 804 -11.31 -17.58 -12.93
CA LYS A 804 -11.66 -18.30 -14.17
C LYS A 804 -12.18 -19.71 -13.91
N VAL A 805 -11.95 -20.27 -12.72
CA VAL A 805 -12.36 -21.62 -12.33
C VAL A 805 -13.12 -21.53 -11.02
N GLN A 806 -14.31 -22.12 -10.97
CA GLN A 806 -15.09 -22.22 -9.75
C GLN A 806 -14.30 -22.98 -8.67
N THR A 807 -14.38 -22.49 -7.45
CA THR A 807 -13.84 -23.18 -6.28
C THR A 807 -14.98 -23.57 -5.36
N PHE A 808 -14.79 -24.64 -4.60
CA PHE A 808 -15.80 -25.05 -3.63
C PHE A 808 -15.81 -24.06 -2.47
N ILE A 809 -16.95 -23.44 -2.21
CA ILE A 809 -17.07 -22.43 -1.17
C ILE A 809 -17.35 -23.13 0.16
N GLY A 810 -16.29 -23.26 0.95
CA GLY A 810 -16.36 -23.44 2.38
C GLY A 810 -16.64 -24.87 2.87
N ALA A 811 -15.74 -25.81 2.59
CA ALA A 811 -15.86 -27.18 3.10
C ALA A 811 -15.80 -27.25 4.64
N GLN A 812 -15.15 -26.28 5.29
CA GLN A 812 -15.08 -26.16 6.75
C GLN A 812 -16.42 -25.89 7.42
N TRP A 813 -17.43 -25.36 6.70
CA TRP A 813 -18.72 -24.98 7.31
C TRP A 813 -19.41 -26.16 7.99
N GLY A 814 -19.17 -27.38 7.50
CA GLY A 814 -19.62 -28.62 8.12
C GLY A 814 -19.06 -28.92 9.52
N HIS A 815 -17.92 -28.31 9.85
CA HIS A 815 -17.23 -28.44 11.14
C HIS A 815 -17.45 -27.23 12.04
N VAL A 816 -18.26 -26.26 11.62
CA VAL A 816 -18.59 -25.10 12.45
C VAL A 816 -19.46 -25.56 13.62
N ARG A 817 -19.15 -25.04 14.80
CA ARG A 817 -19.96 -25.25 15.99
C ARG A 817 -21.34 -24.62 15.76
N GLY A 818 -22.32 -25.46 15.45
CA GLY A 818 -23.72 -25.07 15.33
C GLY A 818 -24.35 -24.73 16.68
N PHE A 819 -25.43 -23.96 16.65
CA PHE A 819 -26.21 -23.65 17.84
C PHE A 819 -27.31 -24.70 18.12
N ALA A 820 -27.90 -25.28 17.07
CA ALA A 820 -29.04 -26.20 17.16
C ALA A 820 -28.72 -27.65 16.79
N LEU A 821 -27.68 -27.88 15.98
CA LEU A 821 -27.32 -29.22 15.50
C LEU A 821 -26.06 -29.72 16.24
N PRO A 822 -26.04 -30.98 16.71
CA PRO A 822 -24.85 -31.58 17.29
C PRO A 822 -23.68 -31.60 16.31
N PRO A 823 -22.43 -31.46 16.80
CA PRO A 823 -21.26 -31.53 15.93
C PRO A 823 -21.09 -32.93 15.32
N SER A 824 -20.67 -32.98 14.06
CA SER A 824 -20.36 -34.23 13.35
C SER A 824 -18.85 -34.34 13.09
N LYS A 825 -18.26 -35.48 13.42
CA LYS A 825 -16.85 -35.77 13.11
C LYS A 825 -16.60 -35.82 11.60
N LYS A 826 -17.63 -36.11 10.80
CA LYS A 826 -17.57 -36.17 9.33
C LYS A 826 -17.80 -34.80 8.67
N GLY A 827 -18.11 -33.75 9.43
CA GLY A 827 -18.44 -32.44 8.87
C GLY A 827 -19.86 -32.34 8.30
N VAL A 828 -20.71 -33.34 8.52
CA VAL A 828 -22.12 -33.32 8.08
C VAL A 828 -22.98 -33.72 9.27
N PRO A 829 -23.59 -32.75 9.99
CA PRO A 829 -24.53 -33.03 11.08
C PRO A 829 -25.76 -33.81 10.63
N ILE A 830 -26.15 -33.65 9.36
CA ILE A 830 -27.20 -34.40 8.68
C ILE A 830 -26.58 -34.94 7.38
N ASP A 831 -26.44 -36.27 7.29
CA ASP A 831 -25.87 -36.95 6.14
C ASP A 831 -27.02 -37.43 5.23
N PRO A 832 -27.19 -36.87 4.02
CA PRO A 832 -28.24 -37.28 3.10
C PRO A 832 -27.98 -38.64 2.45
N GLY A 833 -26.82 -39.27 2.69
CA GLY A 833 -26.42 -40.51 2.04
C GLY A 833 -25.65 -40.27 0.73
N PRO A 834 -25.22 -41.35 0.07
CA PRO A 834 -24.45 -41.27 -1.17
C PRO A 834 -25.29 -40.74 -2.35
N PRO A 835 -24.65 -40.18 -3.39
CA PRO A 835 -25.34 -39.77 -4.61
C PRO A 835 -26.04 -40.98 -5.28
N PRO A 836 -27.19 -40.77 -5.94
CA PRO A 836 -28.03 -41.87 -6.48
C PRO A 836 -27.46 -42.54 -7.74
N ILE A 837 -26.31 -42.09 -8.26
CA ILE A 837 -25.70 -42.66 -9.46
C ILE A 837 -25.05 -43.99 -9.09
N GLY A 838 -25.43 -45.06 -9.80
CA GLY A 838 -24.98 -46.43 -9.50
C GLY A 838 -25.73 -47.10 -8.33
N THR A 839 -26.75 -46.45 -7.76
CA THR A 839 -27.68 -47.02 -6.79
C THR A 839 -28.99 -47.43 -7.48
N PRO A 840 -29.94 -48.12 -6.80
CA PRO A 840 -31.26 -48.42 -7.37
C PRO A 840 -32.05 -47.18 -7.85
N GLU A 841 -31.72 -45.99 -7.34
CA GLU A 841 -32.34 -44.71 -7.68
C GLU A 841 -31.77 -44.05 -8.95
N ASP A 842 -30.73 -44.61 -9.57
CA ASP A 842 -30.02 -44.07 -10.74
C ASP A 842 -30.95 -43.76 -11.91
N ALA A 843 -31.94 -44.63 -12.16
CA ALA A 843 -32.92 -44.43 -13.22
C ALA A 843 -33.77 -43.17 -13.01
N ALA A 844 -34.19 -42.90 -11.77
CA ALA A 844 -34.97 -41.72 -11.43
C ALA A 844 -34.12 -40.44 -11.56
N TYR A 845 -32.86 -40.49 -11.11
CA TYR A 845 -31.91 -39.38 -11.27
C TYR A 845 -31.69 -39.03 -12.75
N LYS A 846 -31.45 -40.03 -13.60
CA LYS A 846 -31.28 -39.82 -15.06
C LYS A 846 -32.53 -39.23 -15.70
N GLN A 847 -33.72 -39.67 -15.31
CA GLN A 847 -34.97 -39.09 -15.81
C GLN A 847 -35.13 -37.63 -15.39
N ALA A 848 -34.77 -37.27 -14.15
CA ALA A 848 -34.79 -35.88 -13.69
C ALA A 848 -33.79 -35.01 -14.48
N ALA A 849 -32.58 -35.49 -14.73
CA ALA A 849 -31.58 -34.80 -15.56
C ALA A 849 -32.07 -34.56 -17.00
N VAL A 850 -32.69 -35.57 -17.62
CA VAL A 850 -33.34 -35.42 -18.94
C VAL A 850 -34.49 -34.41 -18.88
N GLY A 851 -35.25 -34.37 -17.79
CA GLY A 851 -36.27 -33.36 -17.54
C GLY A 851 -35.72 -31.93 -17.59
N VAL A 852 -34.59 -31.67 -16.92
CA VAL A 852 -33.91 -30.35 -16.97
C VAL A 852 -33.47 -30.01 -18.39
N ILE A 853 -32.92 -30.96 -19.14
CA ILE A 853 -32.52 -30.74 -20.55
C ILE A 853 -33.73 -30.39 -21.42
N ARG A 854 -34.86 -31.09 -21.24
CA ARG A 854 -36.10 -30.79 -21.96
C ARG A 854 -36.65 -29.40 -21.61
N MET A 855 -36.75 -29.07 -20.32
CA MET A 855 -37.18 -27.73 -19.89
C MET A 855 -36.24 -26.64 -20.42
N SER A 856 -34.92 -26.89 -20.44
CA SER A 856 -33.96 -25.95 -21.04
C SER A 856 -34.16 -25.79 -22.54
N SER A 857 -34.65 -26.81 -23.26
CA SER A 857 -34.97 -26.71 -24.69
C SER A 857 -36.24 -25.92 -24.99
N GLU A 858 -37.07 -25.68 -23.98
CA GLU A 858 -38.27 -24.83 -24.06
C GLU A 858 -37.94 -23.34 -23.87
N LEU A 859 -36.69 -23.01 -23.47
CA LEU A 859 -36.20 -21.63 -23.40
C LEU A 859 -35.87 -21.12 -24.81
N ASP A 860 -36.65 -20.15 -25.29
CA ASP A 860 -36.41 -19.46 -26.54
C ASP A 860 -35.66 -18.14 -26.30
N LEU A 861 -34.42 -18.04 -26.75
CA LEU A 861 -33.60 -16.83 -26.66
C LEU A 861 -34.19 -15.66 -27.47
N ALA A 862 -35.10 -15.90 -28.41
CA ALA A 862 -35.84 -14.87 -29.13
C ALA A 862 -37.07 -14.36 -28.37
N ASN A 863 -37.52 -15.08 -27.34
CA ASN A 863 -38.61 -14.67 -26.47
C ASN A 863 -38.09 -13.73 -25.38
N GLY A 864 -38.29 -12.42 -25.56
CA GLY A 864 -37.89 -11.39 -24.58
C GLY A 864 -38.70 -11.35 -23.28
N SER A 865 -39.50 -12.38 -22.99
CA SER A 865 -40.29 -12.49 -21.76
C SER A 865 -39.39 -12.90 -20.60
N THR A 866 -38.87 -11.90 -19.88
CA THR A 866 -38.14 -12.12 -18.62
C THR A 866 -39.14 -12.18 -17.47
N ILE A 867 -39.24 -13.30 -16.77
CA ILE A 867 -39.90 -13.34 -15.46
C ILE A 867 -38.83 -13.01 -14.41
N ASP A 868 -38.81 -11.77 -13.97
CA ASP A 868 -37.97 -11.35 -12.85
C ASP A 868 -38.63 -11.82 -11.54
N ILE A 869 -38.13 -12.94 -11.02
CA ILE A 869 -38.49 -13.45 -9.69
C ILE A 869 -37.46 -13.02 -8.63
N GLY A 870 -36.57 -12.09 -8.98
CA GLY A 870 -35.59 -11.52 -8.08
C GLY A 870 -36.25 -10.65 -7.01
N LEU A 871 -35.52 -10.43 -5.93
CA LEU A 871 -35.98 -9.60 -4.81
C LEU A 871 -36.27 -8.15 -5.23
N ASP A 872 -35.70 -7.68 -6.35
CA ASP A 872 -35.95 -6.35 -6.93
C ASP A 872 -37.36 -6.25 -7.56
N ALA A 873 -37.84 -7.32 -8.20
CA ALA A 873 -39.18 -7.38 -8.78
C ALA A 873 -40.27 -7.82 -7.78
N LEU A 874 -39.89 -8.52 -6.71
CA LEU A 874 -40.80 -9.05 -5.70
C LEU A 874 -40.35 -8.68 -4.27
N GLY A 875 -40.79 -7.50 -3.82
CA GLY A 875 -40.99 -7.21 -2.40
C GLY A 875 -39.81 -6.66 -1.59
N ASN A 876 -38.82 -5.99 -2.19
CA ASN A 876 -37.66 -5.47 -1.45
C ASN A 876 -37.19 -4.09 -1.91
N ASN A 877 -36.36 -3.44 -1.07
CA ASN A 877 -35.70 -2.17 -1.39
C ASN A 877 -34.76 -2.31 -2.61
N PRO A 878 -34.49 -1.23 -3.36
CA PRO A 878 -33.49 -1.23 -4.42
C PRO A 878 -32.13 -1.75 -3.94
N LEU A 879 -31.42 -2.46 -4.82
CA LEU A 879 -30.08 -2.98 -4.51
C LEU A 879 -29.15 -1.87 -4.03
N GLY A 880 -28.63 -2.02 -2.81
CA GLY A 880 -27.70 -1.06 -2.21
C GLY A 880 -28.35 0.18 -1.58
N THR A 881 -29.67 0.18 -1.34
CA THR A 881 -30.34 1.21 -0.54
C THR A 881 -31.16 0.60 0.61
N ASN A 882 -31.29 1.39 1.68
CA ASN A 882 -32.28 1.18 2.71
C ASN A 882 -33.18 2.42 2.75
N ASP A 883 -34.22 2.43 1.91
CA ASP A 883 -35.18 3.53 1.80
C ASP A 883 -36.39 3.38 2.75
N GLY A 884 -36.39 2.36 3.60
CA GLY A 884 -37.40 2.16 4.64
C GLY A 884 -38.73 1.59 4.13
N HIS A 885 -38.80 1.09 2.89
CA HIS A 885 -40.04 0.58 2.28
C HIS A 885 -40.31 -0.92 2.50
N GLY A 886 -39.70 -1.54 3.52
CA GLY A 886 -40.01 -2.92 3.88
C GLY A 886 -41.48 -3.10 4.32
N TYR A 887 -42.12 -4.20 3.93
CA TYR A 887 -43.46 -4.52 4.42
C TYR A 887 -43.44 -4.85 5.92
N THR A 888 -44.44 -4.38 6.67
CA THR A 888 -44.62 -4.67 8.10
C THR A 888 -44.91 -6.15 8.39
N VAL A 889 -45.26 -6.93 7.37
CA VAL A 889 -45.55 -8.37 7.41
C VAL A 889 -45.08 -9.00 6.10
N ASN A 890 -44.73 -10.27 6.12
CA ASN A 890 -44.25 -10.96 4.93
C ASN A 890 -45.44 -11.10 3.95
N PRO A 891 -45.35 -10.58 2.73
CA PRO A 891 -46.49 -10.56 1.80
C PRO A 891 -46.95 -11.96 1.34
N LEU A 892 -46.18 -13.02 1.61
CA LEU A 892 -46.52 -14.42 1.31
C LEU A 892 -46.95 -15.23 2.55
N THR A 893 -46.41 -14.92 3.74
CA THR A 893 -46.68 -15.72 4.95
C THR A 893 -47.55 -14.99 5.99
N GLY A 894 -47.88 -13.71 5.76
CA GLY A 894 -48.44 -12.82 6.78
C GLY A 894 -47.40 -12.49 7.84
#